data_AF-A0A2V3IEP2-F1
#
_entry.id   AF-A0A2V3IEP2-F1
#
_cell.length_a   1.000
_cell.length_b   1.000
_cell.length_c   1.000
_cell.angle_alpha   90.00
_cell.angle_beta   90.00
_cell.angle_gamma   90.00
#
_symmetry.space_group_name_H-M   'P 1'
#
loop_
_entity.id
_entity.type
_entity.pdbx_description
1 polymer ?
#
loop_
_entity_poly.entity_id
_entity_poly.type
_entity_poly.pdbx_seq_one_letter_code
_entity_poly.pdbx_strand_id
1 'polypeptide(L)'
;MESINSRQSNLGLDPKNISVLFSLGFVWWAGNNLYALDAHALFQKFPSKFLFVDLAFAQILLGIVMSLTIPTESLLLFTKSGSDALAEQKSGLLTIPNLKRAALLLAIGFFHITGTVLTNSSYKLLGSTSTLVWKLTEPLAAMVLKRFILGENTSFLSFTGMALVLGGVLLFSKHTLVFATASPIVIANLCFPLRNILTKRDQAQSQYINTKERFLLIQLYSLPFCLVALLYKYIMVGTDTDSFQSILSNAVLFNSYQFASIALLERMDALTHSLANTLKRFTGIILSAIVIGDSFVTSHIIALIMAALGFPIYVLGKESDDKRRKNMRIKLFSILKVMVFIIIAAFSASSAFWKATGITNPKLSQKEDLALRERSPSEEFRLETPMSADSAFAIQRDSAEFQSARKQHAILILERYVGKKISYSSYEEALADAGDNHGNLVWVYAALQRLIDFSGSLICETTKEECVRNSTFAGRRFVHYRPTANLLNTRRAFAYDDVRDVLQSGDVYLYVGIGIQYLFRDTVKWDDLSPGTKIETSVDTVQYPADTYMFLNLMQKHRNPMLVRGDFTLRTNQNAGYHYGVSTGCPSLFINQAVRAGRLLQRKYDALKSRVGDLSLKIAINYKANANISSFLLDVLNRYENSLIYAQDVEDYGKLQQMGVPFDRTRLFSDVEEWMQSLSEMDVAFGVRIHGNMAALGTGTPALVIAMDHRVLELTERMRVPYVTTYDVRLVNGVDVASLVSEVGFNGEEFDRNRCVTARLYEEQMAKYGMEVHSTLRRISSIC
;
A
#
# COMPACT_ATOMS: atom_id res chain seq x y z
N MET A 1 28.81 55.89 15.45
CA MET A 1 28.96 55.97 16.91
C MET A 1 28.60 57.41 17.25
N GLU A 2 27.35 57.79 17.56
CA GLU A 2 26.73 57.60 18.88
C GLU A 2 25.18 57.80 18.92
N SER A 3 24.44 57.80 17.81
CA SER A 3 22.98 58.12 17.84
C SER A 3 21.99 56.98 17.56
N ILE A 4 22.42 55.71 17.52
CA ILE A 4 21.53 54.55 17.24
C ILE A 4 21.22 53.72 18.49
N ASN A 5 21.69 54.12 19.68
CA ASN A 5 21.64 53.30 20.91
C ASN A 5 20.54 53.65 21.94
N SER A 6 19.48 54.40 21.60
CA SER A 6 18.45 54.79 22.60
C SER A 6 16.99 54.41 22.28
N ARG A 7 16.71 53.49 21.36
CA ARG A 7 15.35 52.93 21.17
C ARG A 7 15.23 51.44 21.54
N GLN A 8 15.94 51.03 22.59
CA GLN A 8 15.71 49.76 23.29
C GLN A 8 15.36 50.03 24.77
N SER A 9 14.16 50.53 25.02
CA SER A 9 13.50 50.42 26.32
C SER A 9 12.02 50.74 26.15
N ASN A 10 11.17 49.78 26.53
CA ASN A 10 9.71 49.89 26.63
C ASN A 10 8.90 49.87 25.33
N LEU A 11 8.99 48.76 24.58
CA LEU A 11 7.82 48.27 23.84
C LEU A 11 6.88 47.59 24.86
N GLY A 12 6.07 48.40 25.54
CA GLY A 12 4.83 47.90 26.12
C GLY A 12 4.04 47.30 24.97
N LEU A 13 4.02 45.97 24.87
CA LEU A 13 3.24 45.27 23.86
C LEU A 13 1.77 45.60 24.13
N ASP A 14 1.16 46.39 23.24
CA ASP A 14 -0.28 46.67 23.27
C ASP A 14 -1.05 45.35 23.47
N PRO A 15 -1.89 45.22 24.51
CA PRO A 15 -2.68 44.02 24.78
C PRO A 15 -3.46 43.52 23.55
N LYS A 16 -3.91 44.43 22.68
CA LYS A 16 -4.59 44.08 21.43
C LYS A 16 -3.68 43.31 20.47
N ASN A 17 -2.41 43.72 20.33
CA ASN A 17 -1.45 43.04 19.45
C ASN A 17 -1.08 41.63 19.95
N ILE A 18 -0.99 41.44 21.27
CA ILE A 18 -0.75 40.11 21.87
C ILE A 18 -1.95 39.19 21.61
N SER A 19 -3.17 39.67 21.86
CA SER A 19 -4.41 38.91 21.66
C SER A 19 -4.56 38.45 20.20
N VAL A 20 -4.24 39.32 19.25
CA VAL A 20 -4.30 39.00 17.81
C VAL A 20 -3.24 37.96 17.43
N LEU A 21 -1.99 38.10 17.90
CA LEU A 21 -0.94 37.13 17.63
C LEU A 21 -1.27 35.74 18.20
N PHE A 22 -1.84 35.69 19.41
CA PHE A 22 -2.30 34.46 20.02
C PHE A 22 -3.41 33.81 19.22
N SER A 23 -4.41 34.59 18.80
CA SER A 23 -5.56 34.10 18.02
C SER A 23 -5.12 33.55 16.66
N LEU A 24 -4.27 34.27 15.93
CA LEU A 24 -3.69 33.79 14.68
C LEU A 24 -2.84 32.54 14.88
N GLY A 25 -2.02 32.53 15.94
CA GLY A 25 -1.20 31.39 16.33
C GLY A 25 -2.05 30.14 16.57
N PHE A 26 -3.17 30.29 17.28
CA PHE A 26 -4.10 29.20 17.57
C PHE A 26 -4.78 28.69 16.30
N VAL A 27 -5.36 29.57 15.47
CA VAL A 27 -6.01 29.17 14.20
C VAL A 27 -5.02 28.47 13.28
N TRP A 28 -3.78 28.99 13.20
CA TRP A 28 -2.71 28.39 12.41
C TRP A 28 -2.31 27.00 12.91
N TRP A 29 -2.18 26.83 14.22
CA TRP A 29 -1.84 25.57 14.84
C TRP A 29 -2.99 24.55 14.73
N ALA A 30 -4.17 24.90 15.23
CA ALA A 30 -5.34 24.04 15.25
C ALA A 30 -5.79 23.67 13.83
N GLY A 31 -5.90 24.66 12.95
CA GLY A 31 -6.30 24.46 11.55
C GLY A 31 -5.34 23.54 10.81
N ASN A 32 -4.03 23.65 11.01
CA ASN A 32 -3.05 22.76 10.38
C ASN A 32 -3.20 21.30 10.86
N ASN A 33 -3.41 21.10 12.16
CA ASN A 33 -3.52 19.75 12.73
C ASN A 33 -4.85 19.09 12.39
N LEU A 34 -5.95 19.84 12.48
CA LEU A 34 -7.27 19.37 12.04
C LEU A 34 -7.29 19.09 10.55
N TYR A 35 -6.68 19.94 9.72
CA TYR A 35 -6.50 19.66 8.29
C TYR A 35 -5.77 18.34 8.05
N ALA A 36 -4.67 18.07 8.76
CA ALA A 36 -3.89 16.84 8.58
C ALA A 36 -4.69 15.59 8.97
N LEU A 37 -5.41 15.65 10.10
CA LEU A 37 -6.30 14.59 10.57
C LEU A 37 -7.48 14.36 9.61
N ASP A 38 -8.15 15.43 9.20
CA ASP A 38 -9.31 15.37 8.31
C ASP A 38 -8.91 14.93 6.90
N ALA A 39 -7.74 15.34 6.40
CA ALA A 39 -7.21 14.83 5.13
C ALA A 39 -6.93 13.33 5.20
N HIS A 40 -6.35 12.86 6.30
CA HIS A 40 -6.15 11.43 6.52
C HIS A 40 -7.48 10.67 6.55
N ALA A 41 -8.45 11.15 7.34
CA ALA A 41 -9.79 10.54 7.43
C ALA A 41 -10.50 10.53 6.07
N LEU A 42 -10.42 11.62 5.30
CA LEU A 42 -10.99 11.74 3.96
C LEU A 42 -10.38 10.72 3.00
N PHE A 43 -9.05 10.57 2.98
CA PHE A 43 -8.37 9.63 2.10
C PHE A 43 -8.51 8.16 2.50
N GLN A 44 -8.83 7.87 3.76
CA GLN A 44 -9.23 6.55 4.22
C GLN A 44 -10.68 6.24 3.86
N LYS A 45 -11.57 7.23 4.02
CA LYS A 45 -13.00 7.09 3.71
C LYS A 45 -13.27 6.90 2.22
N PHE A 46 -12.51 7.57 1.35
CA PHE A 46 -12.76 7.57 -0.09
C PHE A 46 -11.56 6.98 -0.87
N PRO A 47 -11.77 5.88 -1.63
CA PRO A 47 -10.68 5.12 -2.25
C PRO A 47 -10.16 5.71 -3.58
N SER A 48 -10.73 6.81 -4.07
CA SER A 48 -10.33 7.41 -5.35
C SER A 48 -8.82 7.74 -5.40
N LYS A 49 -8.15 7.23 -6.44
CA LYS A 49 -6.70 7.32 -6.61
C LYS A 49 -6.18 8.76 -6.73
N PHE A 50 -7.00 9.67 -7.26
CA PHE A 50 -6.62 11.06 -7.52
C PHE A 50 -7.45 12.07 -6.73
N LEU A 51 -8.12 11.63 -5.66
CA LEU A 51 -8.91 12.49 -4.79
C LEU A 51 -8.11 13.68 -4.23
N PHE A 52 -6.80 13.53 -4.09
CA PHE A 52 -5.91 14.60 -3.63
C PHE A 52 -5.83 15.79 -4.61
N VAL A 53 -6.14 15.58 -5.90
CA VAL A 53 -6.25 16.62 -6.92
C VAL A 53 -7.55 17.40 -6.76
N ASP A 54 -8.68 16.69 -6.56
CA ASP A 54 -9.98 17.32 -6.29
C ASP A 54 -9.93 18.14 -5.01
N LEU A 55 -9.30 17.58 -3.97
CA LEU A 55 -9.10 18.28 -2.72
C LEU A 55 -8.26 19.55 -2.90
N ALA A 56 -7.16 19.48 -3.66
CA ALA A 56 -6.34 20.66 -3.95
C ALA A 56 -7.12 21.72 -4.74
N PHE A 57 -7.94 21.29 -5.71
CA PHE A 57 -8.79 22.21 -6.47
C PHE A 57 -9.82 22.91 -5.60
N ALA A 58 -10.53 22.16 -4.75
CA ALA A 58 -11.48 22.73 -3.80
C ALA A 58 -10.81 23.68 -2.80
N GLN A 59 -9.60 23.35 -2.34
CA GLN A 59 -8.78 24.22 -1.49
C GLN A 59 -8.47 25.57 -2.17
N ILE A 60 -8.07 25.58 -3.45
CA ILE A 60 -7.83 26.83 -4.19
C ILE A 60 -9.13 27.61 -4.40
N LEU A 61 -10.18 26.95 -4.89
CA LEU A 61 -11.46 27.59 -5.21
C LEU A 61 -12.10 28.22 -3.97
N LEU A 62 -12.14 27.47 -2.86
CA LEU A 62 -12.68 27.97 -1.61
C LEU A 62 -11.83 29.11 -1.03
N GLY A 63 -10.50 29.08 -1.23
CA GLY A 63 -9.64 30.19 -0.83
C GLY A 63 -9.95 31.49 -1.57
N ILE A 64 -10.29 31.41 -2.86
CA ILE A 64 -10.77 32.56 -3.64
C ILE A 64 -12.10 33.05 -3.04
N VAL A 65 -13.06 32.14 -2.84
CA VAL A 65 -14.38 32.49 -2.27
C VAL A 65 -14.22 33.15 -0.91
N MET A 66 -13.48 32.54 0.03
CA MET A 66 -13.21 33.11 1.35
C MET A 66 -12.57 34.49 1.26
N SER A 67 -11.63 34.68 0.33
CA SER A 67 -10.99 35.99 0.14
C SER A 67 -11.93 37.05 -0.42
N LEU A 68 -12.97 36.66 -1.17
CA LEU A 68 -13.96 37.60 -1.72
C LEU A 68 -15.09 37.89 -0.71
N THR A 69 -15.46 36.92 0.12
CA THR A 69 -16.63 37.02 1.01
C THR A 69 -16.33 37.56 2.40
N ILE A 70 -15.11 37.41 2.94
CA ILE A 70 -14.81 37.89 4.29
C ILE A 70 -14.76 39.43 4.30
N PRO A 71 -15.59 40.14 5.09
CA PRO A 71 -15.57 41.60 5.17
C PRO A 71 -14.20 42.11 5.65
N THR A 72 -13.69 43.16 5.01
CA THR A 72 -12.38 43.76 5.36
C THR A 72 -12.36 44.25 6.82
N GLU A 73 -13.49 44.70 7.34
CA GLU A 73 -13.71 45.14 8.73
C GLU A 73 -13.58 43.99 9.75
N SER A 74 -14.00 42.77 9.41
CA SER A 74 -13.84 41.60 10.28
C SER A 74 -12.38 41.14 10.39
N LEU A 75 -11.55 41.55 9.42
CA LEU A 75 -10.12 41.24 9.34
C LEU A 75 -9.22 42.39 9.84
N LEU A 76 -9.80 43.55 10.18
CA LEU A 76 -9.07 44.74 10.64
C LEU A 76 -8.30 44.49 11.96
N LEU A 77 -8.77 43.55 12.78
CA LEU A 77 -8.03 43.03 13.94
C LEU A 77 -6.73 42.32 13.53
N PHE A 78 -6.68 41.70 12.35
CA PHE A 78 -5.60 40.82 11.87
C PHE A 78 -4.68 41.45 10.81
N THR A 79 -5.05 42.59 10.22
CA THR A 79 -4.21 43.32 9.27
C THR A 79 -3.28 44.33 9.94
N LYS A 80 -2.05 44.45 9.43
CA LYS A 80 -1.07 45.45 9.89
C LYS A 80 -1.34 46.78 9.16
N SER A 81 -2.43 47.46 9.49
CA SER A 81 -2.59 48.87 9.14
C SER A 81 -3.05 49.62 10.36
N GLY A 82 -2.20 50.53 10.82
CA GLY A 82 -2.55 51.54 11.79
C GLY A 82 -3.67 52.44 11.27
N SER A 83 -4.26 53.15 12.22
CA SER A 83 -5.36 54.10 12.13
C SER A 83 -5.21 55.27 11.15
N ASP A 84 -4.16 55.33 10.32
CA ASP A 84 -3.86 56.51 9.49
C ASP A 84 -4.05 56.29 7.97
N ALA A 85 -4.57 55.14 7.54
CA ALA A 85 -4.84 54.84 6.12
C ALA A 85 -6.33 54.89 5.74
N LEU A 86 -7.14 55.65 6.50
CA LEU A 86 -8.54 55.93 6.15
C LEU A 86 -8.70 57.03 5.09
N ALA A 87 -7.59 57.61 4.61
CA ALA A 87 -7.55 58.54 3.50
C ALA A 87 -6.73 57.93 2.35
N GLU A 88 -7.38 57.75 1.20
CA GLU A 88 -6.83 57.24 -0.08
C GLU A 88 -6.48 55.75 -0.17
N GLN A 89 -7.49 54.90 -0.34
CA GLN A 89 -7.29 53.67 -1.13
C GLN A 89 -8.42 53.51 -2.15
N LYS A 90 -8.25 54.17 -3.30
CA LYS A 90 -8.96 53.76 -4.52
C LYS A 90 -8.64 52.27 -4.75
N SER A 91 -9.71 51.49 -4.79
CA SER A 91 -9.76 50.06 -5.05
C SER A 91 -8.97 49.65 -6.30
N GLY A 92 -7.69 49.33 -6.11
CA GLY A 92 -6.82 48.75 -7.12
C GLY A 92 -6.86 47.22 -7.12
N LEU A 93 -8.04 46.59 -7.04
CA LEU A 93 -8.15 45.12 -7.19
C LEU A 93 -7.85 44.67 -8.64
N LEU A 94 -7.75 45.63 -9.58
CA LEU A 94 -7.72 45.43 -11.04
C LEU A 94 -6.57 46.18 -11.75
N THR A 95 -5.55 46.68 -11.05
CA THR A 95 -4.35 47.15 -11.74
C THR A 95 -3.54 45.95 -12.21
N ILE A 96 -3.55 45.70 -13.53
CA ILE A 96 -2.78 44.62 -14.17
C ILE A 96 -1.33 44.74 -13.68
N PRO A 97 -0.80 43.74 -12.95
CA PRO A 97 0.58 43.81 -12.50
C PRO A 97 1.51 43.86 -13.70
N ASN A 98 2.59 44.64 -13.60
CA ASN A 98 3.60 44.65 -14.64
C ASN A 98 4.15 43.23 -14.87
N LEU A 99 4.70 42.96 -16.07
CA LEU A 99 5.10 41.62 -16.48
C LEU A 99 6.03 40.92 -15.48
N LYS A 100 6.96 41.67 -14.87
CA LYS A 100 7.89 41.16 -13.85
C LYS A 100 7.17 40.68 -12.59
N ARG A 101 6.17 41.44 -12.13
CA ARG A 101 5.38 41.10 -10.95
C ARG A 101 4.39 39.97 -11.24
N ALA A 102 3.77 39.96 -12.42
CA ALA A 102 2.92 38.87 -12.88
C ALA A 102 3.67 37.53 -12.93
N ALA A 103 4.91 37.53 -13.46
CA ALA A 103 5.78 36.35 -13.47
C ALA A 103 6.14 35.89 -12.04
N LEU A 104 6.41 36.82 -11.13
CA LEU A 104 6.64 36.51 -9.71
C LEU A 104 5.41 35.86 -9.07
N LEU A 105 4.22 36.41 -9.29
CA LEU A 105 2.96 35.86 -8.77
C LEU A 105 2.62 34.49 -9.37
N LEU A 106 2.86 34.28 -10.67
CA LEU A 106 2.73 32.96 -11.31
C LEU A 106 3.67 31.92 -10.69
N ALA A 107 4.93 32.29 -10.43
CA ALA A 107 5.86 31.39 -9.75
C ALA A 107 5.41 31.07 -8.31
N ILE A 108 4.91 32.07 -7.58
CA ILE A 108 4.32 31.87 -6.24
C ILE A 108 3.12 30.90 -6.32
N GLY A 109 2.22 31.10 -7.29
CA GLY A 109 1.06 30.25 -7.53
C GLY A 109 1.45 28.81 -7.87
N PHE A 110 2.41 28.63 -8.78
CA PHE A 110 2.95 27.31 -9.16
C PHE A 110 3.48 26.52 -7.95
N PHE A 111 4.35 27.14 -7.14
CA PHE A 111 4.89 26.47 -5.97
C PHE A 111 3.84 26.25 -4.88
N HIS A 112 2.84 27.13 -4.77
CA HIS A 112 1.73 26.94 -3.85
C HIS A 112 0.93 25.69 -4.19
N ILE A 113 0.37 25.60 -5.41
CA ILE A 113 -0.47 24.46 -5.80
C ILE A 113 0.32 23.16 -5.92
N THR A 114 1.54 23.18 -6.44
CA THR A 114 2.40 22.00 -6.52
C THR A 114 2.69 21.44 -5.13
N GLY A 115 3.07 22.31 -4.18
CA GLY A 115 3.27 21.90 -2.79
C GLY A 115 2.00 21.35 -2.13
N THR A 116 0.84 21.94 -2.42
CA THR A 116 -0.47 21.49 -1.92
C THR A 116 -0.87 20.13 -2.46
N VAL A 117 -0.82 19.92 -3.78
CA VAL A 117 -1.12 18.64 -4.43
C VAL A 117 -0.22 17.53 -3.90
N LEU A 118 1.09 17.78 -3.82
CA LEU A 118 2.07 16.81 -3.34
C LEU A 118 1.90 16.49 -1.84
N THR A 119 1.52 17.48 -1.03
CA THR A 119 1.19 17.27 0.39
C THR A 119 -0.06 16.42 0.55
N ASN A 120 -1.13 16.72 -0.19
CA ASN A 120 -2.37 15.94 -0.16
C ASN A 120 -2.11 14.50 -0.64
N SER A 121 -1.31 14.35 -1.71
CA SER A 121 -0.84 13.04 -2.19
C SER A 121 -0.06 12.28 -1.11
N SER A 122 0.81 12.96 -0.35
CA SER A 122 1.50 12.36 0.78
C SER A 122 0.56 11.86 1.87
N TYR A 123 -0.49 12.61 2.23
CA TYR A 123 -1.46 12.13 3.22
C TYR A 123 -2.20 10.88 2.76
N LYS A 124 -2.45 10.74 1.45
CA LYS A 124 -2.99 9.50 0.87
C LYS A 124 -2.00 8.34 0.95
N LEU A 125 -0.71 8.58 0.64
CA LEU A 125 0.32 7.53 0.57
C LEU A 125 0.88 7.10 1.93
N LEU A 126 1.08 8.05 2.85
CA LEU A 126 1.83 7.86 4.10
C LEU A 126 0.96 8.02 5.35
N GLY A 127 -0.24 8.59 5.24
CA GLY A 127 -1.04 8.99 6.39
C GLY A 127 -0.53 10.27 7.08
N SER A 128 -1.29 10.76 8.08
CA SER A 128 -1.00 12.05 8.75
C SER A 128 0.33 12.03 9.50
N THR A 129 0.52 11.07 10.41
CA THR A 129 1.68 10.98 11.30
C THR A 129 3.00 10.97 10.52
N SER A 130 3.15 10.04 9.57
CA SER A 130 4.36 9.93 8.75
C SER A 130 4.58 11.14 7.84
N THR A 131 3.52 11.69 7.25
CA THR A 131 3.62 12.92 6.42
C THR A 131 4.15 14.10 7.25
N LEU A 132 3.66 14.28 8.47
CA LEU A 132 4.11 15.35 9.37
C LEU A 132 5.56 15.14 9.85
N VAL A 133 6.00 13.89 10.04
CA VAL A 133 7.40 13.57 10.33
C VAL A 133 8.29 13.96 9.15
N TRP A 134 7.94 13.59 7.92
CA TRP A 134 8.71 14.01 6.74
C TRP A 134 8.74 15.53 6.56
N LYS A 135 7.68 16.25 6.93
CA LYS A 135 7.68 17.71 6.95
C LYS A 135 8.70 18.32 7.91
N LEU A 136 9.25 17.58 8.88
CA LEU A 136 10.35 18.08 9.72
C LEU A 136 11.61 18.43 8.89
N THR A 137 11.75 17.87 7.68
CA THR A 137 12.89 18.13 6.77
C THR A 137 12.75 19.40 5.92
N GLU A 138 11.64 20.15 5.99
CA GLU A 138 11.48 21.41 5.24
C GLU A 138 12.61 22.44 5.50
N PRO A 139 13.14 22.63 6.73
CA PRO A 139 14.25 23.55 6.97
C PRO A 139 15.55 23.09 6.28
N LEU A 140 15.77 21.79 6.11
CA LEU A 140 16.90 21.24 5.35
C LEU A 140 16.77 21.65 3.87
N ALA A 141 15.59 21.47 3.27
CA ALA A 141 15.31 21.93 1.91
C ALA A 141 15.51 23.45 1.76
N ALA A 142 15.02 24.25 2.71
CA ALA A 142 15.23 25.70 2.72
C ALA A 142 16.71 26.09 2.83
N MET A 143 17.50 25.36 3.63
CA MET A 143 18.94 25.57 3.78
C MET A 143 19.69 25.28 2.49
N VAL A 144 19.38 24.16 1.83
CA VAL A 144 19.93 23.78 0.52
C VAL A 144 19.60 24.84 -0.53
N LEU A 145 18.34 25.28 -0.60
CA LEU A 145 17.92 26.33 -1.53
C LEU A 145 18.66 27.65 -1.28
N LYS A 146 18.83 28.08 -0.04
CA LYS A 146 19.61 29.29 0.29
C LYS A 146 21.08 29.18 -0.11
N ARG A 147 21.69 28.01 0.09
CA ARG A 147 23.08 27.74 -0.32
C ARG A 147 23.26 27.84 -1.82
N PHE A 148 22.41 27.16 -2.59
CA PHE A 148 22.56 27.07 -4.05
C PHE A 148 21.99 28.27 -4.80
N ILE A 149 20.91 28.90 -4.33
CA ILE A 149 20.26 30.02 -5.02
C ILE A 149 20.87 31.36 -4.60
N LEU A 150 21.10 31.58 -3.30
CA LEU A 150 21.58 32.86 -2.77
C LEU A 150 23.09 32.89 -2.52
N GLY A 151 23.78 31.76 -2.66
CA GLY A 151 25.22 31.65 -2.39
C GLY A 151 25.60 31.81 -0.91
N GLU A 152 24.63 31.83 0.01
CA GLU A 152 24.88 32.01 1.44
C GLU A 152 25.71 30.83 1.99
N ASN A 153 26.73 31.12 2.82
CA ASN A 153 27.47 30.07 3.53
C ASN A 153 26.63 29.45 4.64
N THR A 154 26.52 28.12 4.63
CA THR A 154 25.88 27.35 5.70
C THR A 154 26.91 26.98 6.75
N SER A 155 26.68 27.32 8.02
CA SER A 155 27.58 26.92 9.10
C SER A 155 27.59 25.40 9.28
N PHE A 156 28.73 24.86 9.71
CA PHE A 156 28.86 23.44 10.05
C PHE A 156 27.83 22.98 11.09
N LEU A 157 27.48 23.87 12.03
CA LEU A 157 26.46 23.63 13.04
C LEU A 157 25.07 23.50 12.42
N SER A 158 24.71 24.37 11.46
CA SER A 158 23.44 24.27 10.72
C SER A 158 23.32 22.97 9.94
N PHE A 159 24.39 22.54 9.28
CA PHE A 159 24.43 21.27 8.55
C PHE A 159 24.26 20.07 9.48
N THR A 160 25.01 20.04 10.58
CA THR A 160 24.96 18.95 11.57
C THR A 160 23.57 18.82 12.20
N GLY A 161 22.95 19.94 12.57
CA GLY A 161 21.59 19.94 13.10
C GLY A 161 20.57 19.36 12.12
N MET A 162 20.67 19.71 10.83
CA MET A 162 19.77 19.20 9.80
C MET A 162 20.03 17.72 9.43
N ALA A 163 21.30 17.28 9.45
CA ALA A 163 21.64 15.87 9.29
C ALA A 163 21.03 15.01 10.41
N LEU A 164 21.03 15.51 11.65
CA LEU A 164 20.40 14.83 12.79
C LEU A 164 18.87 14.76 12.65
N VAL A 165 18.24 15.84 12.15
CA VAL A 165 16.80 15.82 11.82
C VAL A 165 16.48 14.78 10.76
N LEU A 166 17.25 14.75 9.66
CA LEU A 166 17.06 13.76 8.60
C LEU A 166 17.23 12.33 9.11
N GLY A 167 18.27 12.07 9.92
CA GLY A 167 18.49 10.77 10.54
C GLY A 167 17.32 10.32 11.41
N GLY A 168 16.75 11.23 12.22
CA GLY A 168 15.53 10.95 12.98
C GLY A 168 14.34 10.62 12.09
N VAL A 169 14.10 11.40 11.03
CA VAL A 169 13.00 11.15 10.08
C VAL A 169 13.14 9.79 9.38
N LEU A 170 14.35 9.44 8.92
CA LEU A 170 14.61 8.15 8.27
C LEU A 170 14.39 6.97 9.24
N LEU A 171 14.86 7.10 10.49
CA LEU A 171 14.67 6.09 11.53
C LEU A 171 13.18 5.91 11.88
N PHE A 172 12.40 6.98 11.86
CA PHE A 172 10.96 6.92 12.10
C PHE A 172 10.22 6.19 10.97
N SER A 173 10.51 6.53 9.71
CA SER A 173 9.67 6.13 8.59
C SER A 173 9.98 4.77 7.96
N LYS A 174 11.09 4.11 8.33
CA LYS A 174 11.52 2.78 7.80
C LYS A 174 11.52 2.63 6.26
N HIS A 175 11.39 3.72 5.50
CA HIS A 175 11.38 3.68 4.04
C HIS A 175 12.81 3.63 3.48
N THR A 176 12.97 3.00 2.31
CA THR A 176 14.26 2.93 1.61
C THR A 176 14.78 4.31 1.24
N LEU A 177 16.10 4.44 1.06
CA LEU A 177 16.73 5.72 0.68
C LEU A 177 16.16 6.30 -0.63
N VAL A 178 15.69 5.44 -1.54
CA VAL A 178 15.03 5.83 -2.80
C VAL A 178 13.72 6.59 -2.54
N PHE A 179 12.93 6.14 -1.57
CA PHE A 179 11.72 6.84 -1.14
C PHE A 179 12.04 8.19 -0.49
N ALA A 180 13.18 8.29 0.19
CA ALA A 180 13.67 9.53 0.81
C ALA A 180 14.06 10.61 -0.22
N THR A 181 14.40 10.23 -1.45
CA THR A 181 14.87 11.18 -2.48
C THR A 181 13.80 11.62 -3.48
N ALA A 182 12.69 10.87 -3.61
CA ALA A 182 11.68 11.10 -4.66
C ALA A 182 10.21 11.07 -4.19
N SER A 183 9.94 11.00 -2.88
CA SER A 183 8.56 11.01 -2.38
C SER A 183 7.88 12.39 -2.58
N PRO A 184 6.54 12.43 -2.79
CA PRO A 184 5.81 13.69 -2.97
C PRO A 184 6.07 14.71 -1.86
N ILE A 185 6.20 14.25 -0.61
CA ILE A 185 6.42 15.13 0.53
C ILE A 185 7.78 15.81 0.54
N VAL A 186 8.83 15.13 0.05
CA VAL A 186 10.17 15.71 -0.06
C VAL A 186 10.20 16.80 -1.13
N ILE A 187 9.49 16.59 -2.24
CA ILE A 187 9.33 17.61 -3.28
C ILE A 187 8.48 18.79 -2.74
N ALA A 188 7.39 18.51 -2.00
CA ALA A 188 6.59 19.56 -1.36
C ALA A 188 7.40 20.43 -0.39
N ASN A 189 8.38 19.82 0.31
CA ASN A 189 9.31 20.51 1.20
C ASN A 189 10.28 21.46 0.46
N LEU A 190 10.42 21.38 -0.87
CA LEU A 190 11.11 22.37 -1.70
C LEU A 190 10.17 23.49 -2.16
N CYS A 191 8.93 23.14 -2.50
CA CYS A 191 7.94 24.09 -3.02
C CYS A 191 7.56 25.17 -1.99
N PHE A 192 7.23 24.80 -0.74
CA PHE A 192 6.76 25.78 0.24
C PHE A 192 7.82 26.80 0.67
N PRO A 193 9.10 26.42 0.92
CA PRO A 193 10.16 27.40 1.14
C PRO A 193 10.36 28.35 -0.03
N LEU A 194 10.35 27.85 -1.27
CA LEU A 194 10.44 28.69 -2.48
C LEU A 194 9.27 29.68 -2.54
N ARG A 195 8.03 29.20 -2.36
CA ARG A 195 6.84 30.06 -2.25
C ARG A 195 7.04 31.15 -1.20
N ASN A 196 7.48 30.80 0.02
CA ASN A 196 7.65 31.75 1.11
C ASN A 196 8.73 32.80 0.83
N ILE A 197 9.85 32.41 0.20
CA ILE A 197 10.92 33.33 -0.21
C ILE A 197 10.39 34.33 -1.25
N LEU A 198 9.67 33.83 -2.26
CA LEU A 198 9.09 34.66 -3.32
C LEU A 198 7.98 35.58 -2.77
N THR A 199 7.13 35.08 -1.87
CA THR A 199 6.10 35.90 -1.20
C THR A 199 6.74 37.01 -0.37
N LYS A 200 7.85 36.76 0.35
CA LYS A 200 8.59 37.82 1.06
C LYS A 200 9.19 38.85 0.11
N ARG A 201 9.65 38.43 -1.07
CA ARG A 201 10.13 39.33 -2.10
C ARG A 201 9.02 40.24 -2.63
N ASP A 202 7.83 39.68 -2.91
CA ASP A 202 6.67 40.48 -3.31
C ASP A 202 6.22 41.44 -2.18
N GLN A 203 6.23 40.98 -0.92
CA GLN A 203 5.95 41.81 0.25
C GLN A 203 6.88 43.02 0.37
N ALA A 204 8.17 42.84 0.09
CA ALA A 204 9.14 43.94 0.12
C ALA A 204 8.92 44.94 -1.03
N GLN A 205 8.42 44.48 -2.18
CA GLN A 205 8.17 45.32 -3.36
C GLN A 205 6.79 46.00 -3.33
N SER A 206 5.83 45.48 -2.57
CA SER A 206 4.41 45.87 -2.62
C SER A 206 3.86 46.16 -1.23
N GLN A 207 4.29 47.28 -0.64
CA GLN A 207 3.96 47.65 0.75
C GLN A 207 2.46 47.95 0.97
N TYR A 208 1.71 48.29 -0.08
CA TYR A 208 0.30 48.70 0.01
C TYR A 208 -0.71 47.54 -0.10
N ILE A 209 -0.25 46.29 -0.26
CA ILE A 209 -1.14 45.12 -0.36
C ILE A 209 -1.37 44.51 1.03
N ASN A 210 -2.64 44.45 1.42
CA ASN A 210 -3.05 43.84 2.67
C ASN A 210 -3.01 42.29 2.60
N THR A 211 -3.04 41.63 3.75
CA THR A 211 -2.92 40.17 3.87
C THR A 211 -4.00 39.42 3.07
N LYS A 212 -5.23 39.96 3.04
CA LYS A 212 -6.38 39.38 2.31
C LYS A 212 -6.17 39.40 0.81
N GLU A 213 -5.77 40.54 0.26
CA GLU A 213 -5.45 40.69 -1.17
C GLU A 213 -4.28 39.80 -1.57
N ARG A 214 -3.25 39.69 -0.72
CA ARG A 214 -2.12 38.79 -0.97
C ARG A 214 -2.54 37.33 -1.00
N PHE A 215 -3.39 36.91 -0.05
CA PHE A 215 -3.95 35.56 -0.04
C PHE A 215 -4.77 35.30 -1.31
N LEU A 216 -5.65 36.23 -1.71
CA LEU A 216 -6.42 36.16 -2.96
C LEU A 216 -5.51 36.00 -4.20
N LEU A 217 -4.47 36.82 -4.32
CA LEU A 217 -3.53 36.76 -5.45
C LEU A 217 -2.82 35.41 -5.52
N ILE A 218 -2.40 34.84 -4.39
CA ILE A 218 -1.78 33.50 -4.38
C ILE A 218 -2.76 32.44 -4.92
N GLN A 219 -4.03 32.49 -4.53
CA GLN A 219 -5.03 31.53 -5.00
C GLN A 219 -5.37 31.72 -6.48
N LEU A 220 -5.57 32.96 -6.93
CA LEU A 220 -5.85 33.28 -8.34
C LEU A 220 -4.73 32.82 -9.27
N TYR A 221 -3.47 33.08 -8.90
CA TYR A 221 -2.31 32.69 -9.70
C TYR A 221 -1.96 31.20 -9.58
N SER A 222 -2.57 30.48 -8.63
CA SER A 222 -2.51 29.02 -8.54
C SER A 222 -3.49 28.32 -9.50
N LEU A 223 -4.58 29.01 -9.87
CA LEU A 223 -5.70 28.43 -10.62
C LEU A 223 -5.30 27.83 -11.99
N PRO A 224 -4.47 28.47 -12.84
CA PRO A 224 -4.11 27.90 -14.15
C PRO A 224 -3.44 26.53 -14.02
N PHE A 225 -2.50 26.39 -13.08
CA PHE A 225 -1.81 25.12 -12.82
C PHE A 225 -2.74 24.08 -12.20
N CYS A 226 -3.68 24.53 -11.34
CA CYS A 226 -4.68 23.65 -10.76
C CYS A 226 -5.64 23.09 -11.83
N LEU A 227 -6.03 23.90 -12.81
CA LEU A 227 -6.88 23.46 -13.93
C LEU A 227 -6.15 22.45 -14.82
N VAL A 228 -4.84 22.60 -15.03
CA VAL A 228 -4.04 21.58 -15.75
C VAL A 228 -4.04 20.25 -14.98
N ALA A 229 -3.85 20.28 -13.67
CA ALA A 229 -3.89 19.07 -12.83
C ALA A 229 -5.29 18.42 -12.85
N LEU A 230 -6.35 19.22 -12.80
CA LEU A 230 -7.73 18.74 -12.87
C LEU A 230 -8.07 18.16 -14.25
N LEU A 231 -7.61 18.79 -15.34
CA LEU A 231 -7.77 18.29 -16.70
C LEU A 231 -7.06 16.95 -16.88
N TYR A 232 -5.83 16.83 -16.37
CA TYR A 232 -5.09 15.57 -16.38
C TYR A 232 -5.87 14.47 -15.63
N LYS A 233 -6.37 14.78 -14.44
CA LYS A 233 -7.20 13.85 -13.66
C LYS A 233 -8.47 13.45 -14.43
N TYR A 234 -9.17 14.42 -15.01
CA TYR A 234 -10.40 14.19 -15.77
C TYR A 234 -10.16 13.24 -16.95
N ILE A 235 -9.10 13.47 -17.73
CA ILE A 235 -8.71 12.62 -18.86
C ILE A 235 -8.35 11.20 -18.39
N MET A 236 -7.63 11.07 -17.28
CA MET A 236 -7.13 9.77 -16.81
C MET A 236 -8.14 8.93 -16.02
N VAL A 237 -9.09 9.57 -15.30
CA VAL A 237 -9.91 8.91 -14.28
C VAL A 237 -11.38 9.32 -14.30
N GLY A 238 -11.72 10.52 -14.78
CA GLY A 238 -13.10 11.05 -14.75
C GLY A 238 -13.48 11.75 -13.44
N THR A 239 -14.79 11.90 -13.21
CA THR A 239 -15.38 12.65 -12.09
C THR A 239 -15.93 11.71 -11.01
N ASP A 240 -15.80 12.12 -9.75
CA ASP A 240 -16.32 11.41 -8.57
C ASP A 240 -16.97 12.45 -7.64
N THR A 241 -18.24 12.26 -7.27
CA THR A 241 -19.05 13.24 -6.53
C THR A 241 -19.26 12.90 -5.06
N ASP A 242 -18.95 11.67 -4.64
CA ASP A 242 -19.39 11.14 -3.33
C ASP A 242 -18.64 11.75 -2.14
N SER A 243 -17.55 12.47 -2.42
CA SER A 243 -16.63 13.06 -1.44
C SER A 243 -16.81 14.56 -1.21
N PHE A 244 -17.76 15.21 -1.89
CA PHE A 244 -17.88 16.67 -1.94
C PHE A 244 -17.94 17.35 -0.56
N GLN A 245 -18.76 16.83 0.37
CA GLN A 245 -18.92 17.44 1.70
C GLN A 245 -17.64 17.36 2.54
N SER A 246 -16.95 16.21 2.53
CA SER A 246 -15.69 16.03 3.24
C SER A 246 -14.57 16.88 2.62
N ILE A 247 -14.52 16.99 1.29
CA ILE A 247 -13.61 17.88 0.58
C ILE A 247 -13.82 19.33 1.03
N LEU A 248 -15.07 19.78 1.12
CA LEU A 248 -15.39 21.16 1.50
C LEU A 248 -14.97 21.47 2.95
N SER A 249 -15.26 20.58 3.89
CA SER A 249 -14.80 20.70 5.29
C SER A 249 -13.27 20.85 5.36
N ASN A 250 -12.55 19.96 4.67
CA ASN A 250 -11.10 20.01 4.63
C ASN A 250 -10.56 21.32 4.03
N ALA A 251 -11.20 21.79 2.95
CA ALA A 251 -10.82 23.03 2.30
C ALA A 251 -10.98 24.25 3.23
N VAL A 252 -11.99 24.28 4.09
CA VAL A 252 -12.15 25.35 5.10
C VAL A 252 -10.98 25.33 6.08
N LEU A 253 -10.65 24.16 6.64
CA LEU A 253 -9.52 23.99 7.56
C LEU A 253 -8.19 24.41 6.92
N PHE A 254 -7.98 23.98 5.67
CA PHE A 254 -6.80 24.32 4.89
C PHE A 254 -6.64 25.84 4.72
N ASN A 255 -7.67 26.51 4.22
CA ASN A 255 -7.61 27.93 3.94
C ASN A 255 -7.50 28.76 5.22
N SER A 256 -8.15 28.34 6.31
CA SER A 256 -8.08 29.00 7.61
C SER A 256 -6.64 29.02 8.16
N TYR A 257 -5.96 27.86 8.13
CA TYR A 257 -4.57 27.81 8.60
C TYR A 257 -3.62 28.53 7.65
N GLN A 258 -3.84 28.45 6.33
CA GLN A 258 -3.01 29.11 5.33
C GLN A 258 -3.08 30.64 5.44
N PHE A 259 -4.28 31.19 5.61
CA PHE A 259 -4.47 32.62 5.85
C PHE A 259 -3.72 33.07 7.11
N ALA A 260 -3.93 32.36 8.23
CA ALA A 260 -3.25 32.66 9.48
C ALA A 260 -1.72 32.56 9.36
N SER A 261 -1.21 31.61 8.56
CA SER A 261 0.22 31.48 8.30
C SER A 261 0.82 32.70 7.58
N ILE A 262 0.11 33.28 6.61
CA ILE A 262 0.58 34.48 5.89
C ILE A 262 0.52 35.70 6.80
N ALA A 263 -0.55 35.85 7.58
CA ALA A 263 -0.71 36.93 8.56
C ALA A 263 0.40 36.90 9.63
N LEU A 264 0.75 35.71 10.15
CA LEU A 264 1.85 35.54 11.10
C LEU A 264 3.20 35.85 10.46
N LEU A 265 3.42 35.46 9.21
CA LEU A 265 4.67 35.73 8.48
C LEU A 265 4.96 37.23 8.33
N GLU A 266 3.92 38.07 8.29
CA GLU A 266 4.02 39.55 8.21
C GLU A 266 4.30 40.21 9.57
N ARG A 267 3.99 39.50 10.67
CA ARG A 267 4.05 40.02 12.04
C ARG A 267 5.23 39.45 12.84
N MET A 268 5.83 38.35 12.38
CA MET A 268 6.93 37.67 13.05
C MET A 268 8.21 37.75 12.22
N ASP A 269 9.36 37.88 12.90
CA ASP A 269 10.64 37.71 12.22
C ASP A 269 10.79 36.27 11.71
N ALA A 270 11.67 36.09 10.72
CA ALA A 270 11.85 34.82 10.03
C ALA A 270 12.31 33.68 10.96
N LEU A 271 13.00 34.00 12.06
CA LEU A 271 13.51 33.01 13.01
C LEU A 271 12.39 32.52 13.92
N THR A 272 11.64 33.45 14.52
CA THR A 272 10.51 33.11 15.40
C THR A 272 9.43 32.33 14.66
N HIS A 273 9.12 32.69 13.41
CA HIS A 273 8.20 31.92 12.58
C HIS A 273 8.70 30.49 12.32
N SER A 274 10.01 30.31 12.09
CA SER A 274 10.62 28.98 11.88
C SER A 274 10.58 28.10 13.15
N LEU A 275 10.78 28.70 14.33
CA LEU A 275 10.65 28.02 15.63
C LEU A 275 9.21 27.56 15.85
N ALA A 276 8.25 28.47 15.67
CA ALA A 276 6.83 28.17 15.82
C ALA A 276 6.36 27.07 14.85
N ASN A 277 6.87 27.09 13.61
CA ASN A 277 6.54 26.07 12.61
C ASN A 277 6.98 24.67 13.02
N THR A 278 8.12 24.58 13.68
CA THR A 278 8.66 23.31 14.15
C THR A 278 7.85 22.79 15.33
N LEU A 279 7.55 23.64 16.30
CA LEU A 279 6.70 23.27 17.43
C LEU A 279 5.31 22.81 16.96
N LYS A 280 4.72 23.49 15.98
CA LYS A 280 3.48 23.08 15.33
C LYS A 280 3.56 21.67 14.74
N ARG A 281 4.66 21.31 14.08
CA ARG A 281 4.84 19.97 13.49
C ARG A 281 4.99 18.88 14.54
N PHE A 282 5.82 19.09 15.56
CA PHE A 282 5.98 18.10 16.64
C PHE A 282 4.68 17.86 17.41
N THR A 283 3.96 18.93 17.75
CA THR A 283 2.63 18.80 18.37
C THR A 283 1.62 18.13 17.44
N GLY A 284 1.67 18.41 16.14
CA GLY A 284 0.83 17.75 15.14
C GLY A 284 1.10 16.26 14.95
N ILE A 285 2.37 15.84 14.97
CA ILE A 285 2.77 14.42 14.91
C ILE A 285 2.17 13.66 16.09
N ILE A 286 2.32 14.24 17.29
CA ILE A 286 1.84 13.65 18.54
C ILE A 286 0.31 13.58 18.56
N LEU A 287 -0.35 14.69 18.22
CA LEU A 287 -1.82 14.73 18.16
C LEU A 287 -2.36 13.75 17.11
N SER A 288 -1.71 13.69 15.94
CA SER A 288 -2.09 12.74 14.89
C SER A 288 -1.96 11.30 15.37
N ALA A 289 -0.84 10.95 16.00
CA ALA A 289 -0.63 9.60 16.50
C ALA A 289 -1.62 9.21 17.61
N ILE A 290 -1.94 10.14 18.52
CA ILE A 290 -2.94 9.90 19.59
C ILE A 290 -4.33 9.69 18.98
N VAL A 291 -4.77 10.57 18.08
CA VAL A 291 -6.13 10.52 17.50
C VAL A 291 -6.29 9.33 16.55
N ILE A 292 -5.26 8.99 15.77
CA ILE A 292 -5.29 7.87 14.82
C ILE A 292 -5.06 6.53 15.54
N GLY A 293 -4.47 6.54 16.74
CA GLY A 293 -4.13 5.32 17.47
C GLY A 293 -2.86 4.63 16.94
N ASP A 294 -1.89 5.41 16.45
CA ASP A 294 -0.60 4.86 16.03
C ASP A 294 0.22 4.40 17.24
N SER A 295 0.66 3.14 17.22
CA SER A 295 1.55 2.60 18.24
C SER A 295 2.99 3.04 17.98
N PHE A 296 3.57 3.78 18.94
CA PHE A 296 4.98 4.12 18.89
C PHE A 296 5.82 2.99 19.48
N VAL A 297 6.84 2.55 18.73
CA VAL A 297 7.90 1.69 19.27
C VAL A 297 9.07 2.55 19.75
N THR A 298 9.98 1.97 20.54
CA THR A 298 11.15 2.68 21.10
C THR A 298 11.97 3.41 20.03
N SER A 299 12.10 2.84 18.82
CA SER A 299 12.80 3.50 17.71
C SER A 299 12.12 4.78 17.24
N HIS A 300 10.78 4.88 17.30
CA HIS A 300 10.04 6.11 16.97
C HIS A 300 10.31 7.23 17.99
N ILE A 301 10.45 6.89 19.27
CA ILE A 301 10.80 7.86 20.32
C ILE A 301 12.21 8.38 20.10
N ILE A 302 13.17 7.47 19.90
CA ILE A 302 14.56 7.82 19.63
C ILE A 302 14.64 8.72 18.40
N ALA A 303 13.92 8.37 17.33
CA ALA A 303 13.83 9.15 16.11
C ALA A 303 13.29 10.58 16.34
N LEU A 304 12.19 10.73 17.09
CA LEU A 304 11.61 12.05 17.40
C LEU A 304 12.52 12.87 18.32
N ILE A 305 13.21 12.25 19.27
CA ILE A 305 14.21 12.92 20.13
C ILE A 305 15.40 13.39 19.29
N MET A 306 15.92 12.56 18.39
CA MET A 306 16.99 12.94 17.46
C MET A 306 16.57 14.16 16.64
N ALA A 307 15.36 14.12 16.05
CA ALA A 307 14.85 15.26 15.30
C ALA A 307 14.64 16.52 16.17
N ALA A 308 14.16 16.35 17.41
CA ALA A 308 14.00 17.46 18.34
C ALA A 308 15.34 18.10 18.76
N LEU A 309 16.41 17.30 18.90
CA LEU A 309 17.77 17.77 19.21
C LEU A 309 18.42 18.49 18.03
N GLY A 310 18.21 18.00 16.81
CA GLY A 310 18.80 18.59 15.60
C GLY A 310 18.32 20.01 15.33
N PHE A 311 17.09 20.33 15.73
CA PHE A 311 16.50 21.64 15.44
C PHE A 311 17.13 22.82 16.19
N PRO A 312 17.30 22.80 17.54
CA PRO A 312 18.08 23.80 18.26
C PRO A 312 19.49 24.00 17.71
N ILE A 313 20.17 22.91 17.35
CA ILE A 313 21.51 22.95 16.76
C ILE A 313 21.49 23.75 15.45
N TYR A 314 20.51 23.46 14.58
CA TYR A 314 20.32 24.20 13.34
C TYR A 314 20.05 25.70 13.56
N VAL A 315 19.17 26.04 14.49
CA VAL A 315 18.82 27.44 14.80
C VAL A 315 20.05 28.21 15.31
N LEU A 316 20.84 27.60 16.20
CA LEU A 316 22.08 28.20 16.72
C LEU A 316 23.12 28.43 15.63
N GLY A 317 23.19 27.52 14.66
CA GLY A 317 24.09 27.63 13.51
C GLY A 317 23.73 28.78 12.57
N LYS A 318 22.48 29.27 12.61
CA LYS A 318 22.00 30.38 11.78
C LYS A 318 22.27 31.76 12.38
N GLU A 319 22.45 31.84 13.70
CA GLU A 319 22.72 33.12 14.39
C GLU A 319 24.20 33.49 14.26
N SER A 320 24.49 34.73 13.85
CA SER A 320 25.85 35.25 13.74
C SER A 320 26.29 36.11 14.93
N ASP A 321 25.34 36.66 15.71
CA ASP A 321 25.63 37.47 16.90
C ASP A 321 25.76 36.58 18.16
N ASP A 322 26.93 36.60 18.81
CA ASP A 322 27.22 35.76 19.97
C ASP A 322 26.38 36.09 21.23
N LYS A 323 25.99 37.37 21.44
CA LYS A 323 25.11 37.73 22.57
C LYS A 323 23.70 37.21 22.32
N ARG A 324 23.18 37.35 21.09
CA ARG A 324 21.88 36.77 20.69
C ARG A 324 21.91 35.25 20.73
N ARG A 325 23.00 34.63 20.27
CA ARG A 325 23.21 33.18 20.30
C ARG A 325 23.18 32.64 21.73
N LYS A 326 23.81 33.31 22.70
CA LYS A 326 23.73 32.95 24.14
C LYS A 326 22.30 33.04 24.69
N ASN A 327 21.60 34.16 24.45
CA ASN A 327 20.20 34.31 24.90
C ASN A 327 19.27 33.27 24.24
N MET A 328 19.53 32.93 22.98
CA MET A 328 18.78 31.90 22.28
C MET A 328 19.08 30.50 22.75
N ARG A 329 20.32 30.17 23.16
CA ARG A 329 20.63 28.86 23.77
C ARG A 329 19.71 28.58 24.95
N ILE A 330 19.48 29.56 25.81
CA ILE A 330 18.60 29.42 26.98
C ILE A 330 17.15 29.16 26.53
N LYS A 331 16.62 29.95 25.59
CA LYS A 331 15.25 29.77 25.06
C LYS A 331 15.07 28.43 24.35
N LEU A 332 16.03 28.05 23.52
CA LEU A 332 16.02 26.79 22.78
C LEU A 332 16.13 25.57 23.69
N PHE A 333 16.90 25.68 24.78
CA PHE A 333 16.98 24.61 25.78
C PHE A 333 15.65 24.42 26.51
N SER A 334 14.96 25.52 26.86
CA SER A 334 13.61 25.44 27.42
C SER A 334 12.62 24.83 26.42
N ILE A 335 12.67 25.22 25.14
CA ILE A 335 11.82 24.63 24.09
C ILE A 335 12.12 23.15 23.90
N LEU A 336 13.40 22.76 23.86
CA LEU A 336 13.82 21.37 23.74
C LEU A 336 13.31 20.53 24.92
N LYS A 337 13.41 21.03 26.15
CA LYS A 337 12.83 20.37 27.33
C LYS A 337 11.34 20.15 27.18
N VAL A 338 10.60 21.17 26.73
CA VAL A 338 9.17 21.06 26.47
C VAL A 338 8.90 20.03 25.37
N MET A 339 9.64 20.03 24.27
CA MET A 339 9.46 19.07 23.17
C MET A 339 9.74 17.63 23.62
N VAL A 340 10.85 17.39 24.31
CA VAL A 340 11.21 16.07 24.85
C VAL A 340 10.18 15.62 25.89
N PHE A 341 9.75 16.53 26.77
CA PHE A 341 8.68 16.24 27.72
C PHE A 341 7.37 15.86 27.03
N ILE A 342 6.92 16.62 26.02
CA ILE A 342 5.71 16.30 25.27
C ILE A 342 5.87 14.96 24.54
N ILE A 343 7.02 14.66 23.95
CA ILE A 343 7.29 13.37 23.29
C ILE A 343 7.18 12.21 24.30
N ILE A 344 7.80 12.33 25.46
CA ILE A 344 7.77 11.30 26.52
C ILE A 344 6.36 11.19 27.13
N ALA A 345 5.72 12.32 27.43
CA ALA A 345 4.38 12.36 28.01
C ALA A 345 3.34 11.80 27.04
N ALA A 346 3.45 12.11 25.75
CA ALA A 346 2.60 11.54 24.71
C ALA A 346 2.78 10.03 24.58
N PHE A 347 3.99 9.51 24.79
CA PHE A 347 4.24 8.08 24.80
C PHE A 347 3.55 7.41 26.00
N SER A 348 3.76 7.93 27.21
CA SER A 348 3.10 7.43 28.43
C SER A 348 1.57 7.57 28.36
N ALA A 349 1.08 8.65 27.77
CA ALA A 349 -0.34 8.89 27.56
C ALA A 349 -0.90 8.01 26.43
N SER A 350 -0.17 7.71 25.37
CA SER A 350 -0.64 6.78 24.31
C SER A 350 -0.83 5.35 24.82
N SER A 351 -0.21 4.95 25.93
CA SER A 351 -0.51 3.70 26.63
C SER A 351 -1.63 3.84 27.67
N ALA A 352 -1.70 4.98 28.37
CA ALA A 352 -2.63 5.20 29.48
C ALA A 352 -4.01 5.77 29.07
N PHE A 353 -4.07 6.59 28.03
CA PHE A 353 -5.27 7.24 27.50
C PHE A 353 -6.31 6.21 27.04
N TRP A 354 -5.88 5.19 26.30
CA TRP A 354 -6.77 4.10 25.91
C TRP A 354 -7.14 3.17 27.08
N LYS A 355 -6.25 3.01 28.08
CA LYS A 355 -6.60 2.28 29.32
C LYS A 355 -7.61 3.04 30.19
N ALA A 356 -7.54 4.37 30.24
CA ALA A 356 -8.38 5.20 31.11
C ALA A 356 -9.73 5.60 30.49
N THR A 357 -9.82 5.69 29.16
CA THR A 357 -11.07 6.07 28.46
C THR A 357 -12.03 4.91 28.27
N GLY A 358 -11.62 3.66 28.55
CA GLY A 358 -12.41 2.46 28.24
C GLY A 358 -12.63 2.24 26.74
N ILE A 359 -12.09 3.12 25.90
CA ILE A 359 -12.06 3.00 24.45
C ILE A 359 -10.82 2.16 24.14
N THR A 360 -11.00 0.96 23.62
CA THR A 360 -9.90 0.08 23.26
C THR A 360 -9.04 0.72 22.17
N ASN A 361 -7.73 0.81 22.40
CA ASN A 361 -6.77 1.18 21.37
C ASN A 361 -6.84 0.16 20.23
N PRO A 362 -7.18 0.55 18.99
CA PRO A 362 -7.36 -0.40 17.89
C PRO A 362 -6.08 -1.16 17.51
N LYS A 363 -4.89 -0.69 17.94
CA LYS A 363 -3.60 -1.37 17.66
C LYS A 363 -2.95 -2.07 18.87
N LEU A 364 -3.43 -1.84 20.10
CA LEU A 364 -2.76 -2.33 21.32
C LEU A 364 -3.47 -3.52 21.97
N SER A 365 -4.74 -3.80 21.63
CA SER A 365 -5.40 -5.06 22.04
C SER A 365 -4.77 -6.30 21.41
N GLN A 366 -4.01 -6.15 20.32
CA GLN A 366 -3.27 -7.25 19.69
C GLN A 366 -2.07 -7.77 20.50
N LYS A 367 -1.52 -7.01 21.46
CA LYS A 367 -0.26 -7.40 22.15
C LYS A 367 -0.43 -7.91 23.57
N GLU A 368 -1.43 -7.44 24.31
CA GLU A 368 -1.63 -7.87 25.71
C GLU A 368 -2.28 -9.26 25.82
N ASP A 369 -3.06 -9.71 24.82
CA ASP A 369 -3.64 -11.07 24.80
C ASP A 369 -2.64 -12.17 24.41
N LEU A 370 -1.52 -11.82 23.77
CA LEU A 370 -0.44 -12.76 23.42
C LEU A 370 0.53 -13.04 24.58
N ALA A 371 0.58 -12.18 25.60
CA ALA A 371 1.53 -12.29 26.71
C ALA A 371 1.01 -13.11 27.92
N LEU A 372 -0.27 -13.47 27.95
CA LEU A 372 -0.90 -14.18 29.07
C LEU A 372 -1.10 -15.69 28.84
N ARG A 373 -0.52 -16.27 27.78
CA ARG A 373 -0.53 -17.72 27.52
C ARG A 373 0.87 -18.32 27.42
N GLU A 374 1.71 -18.05 28.41
CA GLU A 374 2.84 -18.93 28.73
C GLU A 374 2.55 -19.68 30.03
N ARG A 375 2.14 -20.96 29.90
CA ARG A 375 2.22 -21.95 30.98
C ARG A 375 2.76 -23.28 30.45
N SER A 376 3.93 -23.61 31.00
CA SER A 376 4.60 -24.91 31.24
C SER A 376 4.44 -26.11 30.29
N PRO A 377 5.55 -26.75 29.88
CA PRO A 377 5.55 -28.00 29.12
C PRO A 377 5.46 -29.21 30.07
N SER A 378 4.36 -29.97 29.99
CA SER A 378 4.30 -31.35 30.50
C SER A 378 3.06 -32.05 29.94
N GLU A 379 3.25 -32.95 28.99
CA GLU A 379 2.90 -34.38 29.11
C GLU A 379 3.03 -35.08 27.75
N GLU A 380 3.68 -36.24 27.81
CA GLU A 380 3.99 -37.15 26.72
C GLU A 380 2.74 -37.52 25.89
N PHE A 381 2.87 -37.50 24.57
CA PHE A 381 2.11 -38.40 23.71
C PHE A 381 3.08 -39.23 22.87
N ARG A 382 3.32 -40.46 23.35
CA ARG A 382 3.91 -41.54 22.58
C ARG A 382 2.95 -41.91 21.46
N LEU A 383 3.42 -41.87 20.22
CA LEU A 383 2.83 -42.64 19.13
C LEU A 383 3.87 -43.66 18.68
N GLU A 384 3.47 -44.91 18.89
CA GLU A 384 4.18 -46.13 18.59
C GLU A 384 4.58 -46.21 17.11
N THR A 385 5.80 -46.68 16.88
CA THR A 385 6.22 -47.21 15.58
C THR A 385 5.63 -48.60 15.39
N PRO A 386 5.33 -48.97 14.13
CA PRO A 386 5.73 -50.30 13.68
C PRO A 386 6.64 -50.25 12.45
N MET A 387 7.84 -50.77 12.68
CA MET A 387 8.65 -51.66 11.84
C MET A 387 8.40 -51.73 10.32
N SER A 388 9.48 -51.35 9.61
CA SER A 388 10.16 -52.06 8.52
C SER A 388 9.38 -53.04 7.63
N ALA A 389 9.31 -52.68 6.35
CA ALA A 389 9.52 -53.61 5.25
C ALA A 389 10.57 -53.01 4.30
N ASP A 390 11.84 -53.23 4.62
CA ASP A 390 12.93 -53.15 3.65
C ASP A 390 12.79 -54.31 2.65
N SER A 391 12.86 -54.01 1.35
CA SER A 391 13.71 -54.70 0.35
C SER A 391 13.17 -54.54 -1.07
N ALA A 392 13.61 -53.48 -1.75
CA ALA A 392 14.04 -53.50 -3.16
C ALA A 392 14.40 -52.07 -3.60
N PHE A 393 15.56 -51.94 -4.26
CA PHE A 393 16.16 -50.71 -4.80
C PHE A 393 17.04 -49.89 -3.86
N ALA A 394 18.07 -50.53 -3.31
CA ALA A 394 19.35 -49.87 -3.10
C ALA A 394 20.03 -49.67 -4.46
N ILE A 395 19.98 -48.44 -5.02
CA ILE A 395 20.95 -47.99 -6.03
C ILE A 395 21.94 -47.08 -5.35
N GLN A 396 23.10 -47.66 -5.09
CA GLN A 396 24.37 -47.08 -4.70
C GLN A 396 24.72 -45.84 -5.54
N ARG A 397 24.64 -44.62 -4.97
CA ARG A 397 25.32 -43.41 -5.49
C ARG A 397 25.67 -42.41 -4.39
N ASP A 398 26.67 -42.77 -3.59
CA ASP A 398 27.51 -41.80 -2.88
C ASP A 398 28.95 -42.00 -3.34
N SER A 399 29.35 -41.24 -4.36
CA SER A 399 30.76 -41.01 -4.69
C SER A 399 30.96 -39.53 -4.99
N ALA A 400 32.10 -38.98 -4.55
CA ALA A 400 32.47 -37.58 -4.80
C ALA A 400 32.56 -37.26 -6.32
N GLU A 401 32.81 -38.27 -7.16
CA GLU A 401 32.74 -38.16 -8.62
C GLU A 401 31.31 -37.95 -9.14
N PHE A 402 30.29 -38.52 -8.49
CA PHE A 402 28.89 -38.31 -8.88
C PHE A 402 28.40 -36.90 -8.51
N GLN A 403 28.89 -36.33 -7.39
CA GLN A 403 28.65 -34.91 -7.06
C GLN A 403 29.39 -33.95 -7.99
N SER A 404 30.56 -34.32 -8.51
CA SER A 404 31.29 -33.57 -9.54
C SER A 404 30.53 -33.54 -10.88
N ALA A 405 29.96 -34.67 -11.31
CA ALA A 405 29.18 -34.78 -12.54
C ALA A 405 27.84 -34.00 -12.52
N ARG A 406 27.19 -33.89 -11.35
CA ARG A 406 25.99 -33.04 -11.15
C ARG A 406 26.28 -31.55 -11.37
N LYS A 407 27.47 -31.05 -11.02
CA LYS A 407 27.86 -29.64 -11.26
C LYS A 407 28.01 -29.28 -12.75
N GLN A 408 28.20 -30.28 -13.62
CA GLN A 408 28.36 -30.05 -15.06
C GLN A 408 27.02 -29.87 -15.81
N HIS A 409 25.89 -30.33 -15.26
CA HIS A 409 24.56 -30.29 -15.90
C HIS A 409 23.50 -29.46 -15.15
N ALA A 410 23.90 -28.76 -14.09
CA ALA A 410 22.95 -28.01 -13.29
C ALA A 410 22.40 -26.78 -14.04
N ILE A 411 21.07 -26.66 -14.02
CA ILE A 411 20.32 -25.63 -14.75
C ILE A 411 20.27 -24.37 -13.93
N LEU A 412 20.54 -23.24 -14.59
CA LEU A 412 20.63 -21.94 -13.97
C LEU A 412 19.25 -21.31 -13.87
N ILE A 413 18.74 -21.20 -12.65
CA ILE A 413 17.40 -20.67 -12.37
C ILE A 413 17.53 -19.33 -11.67
N LEU A 414 16.95 -18.28 -12.26
CA LEU A 414 17.02 -16.92 -11.73
C LEU A 414 15.69 -16.53 -11.09
N GLU A 415 15.59 -16.62 -9.77
CA GLU A 415 14.42 -16.16 -9.03
C GLU A 415 14.72 -15.82 -7.57
N ARG A 416 14.06 -14.77 -7.06
CA ARG A 416 14.19 -14.23 -5.70
C ARG A 416 13.80 -15.23 -4.60
N TYR A 417 13.02 -16.27 -4.92
CA TYR A 417 12.34 -17.15 -3.95
C TYR A 417 12.79 -18.62 -3.97
N VAL A 418 13.57 -19.03 -4.97
CA VAL A 418 14.00 -20.42 -5.08
C VAL A 418 15.03 -20.71 -3.99
N GLY A 419 14.69 -21.61 -3.05
CA GLY A 419 15.57 -22.03 -1.94
C GLY A 419 15.37 -21.28 -0.61
N LYS A 420 14.47 -20.29 -0.52
CA LYS A 420 14.18 -19.58 0.73
C LYS A 420 12.93 -20.14 1.43
N LYS A 421 12.98 -20.24 2.75
CA LYS A 421 11.78 -20.48 3.56
C LYS A 421 10.86 -19.28 3.41
N ILE A 422 9.65 -19.48 2.89
CA ILE A 422 8.62 -18.45 2.77
C ILE A 422 8.08 -18.23 4.18
N SER A 423 8.80 -17.42 4.97
CA SER A 423 8.44 -17.07 6.34
C SER A 423 8.71 -15.58 6.49
N TYR A 424 7.67 -14.84 6.84
CA TYR A 424 7.71 -13.39 6.94
C TYR A 424 7.63 -12.97 8.39
N SER A 425 8.44 -11.99 8.77
CA SER A 425 8.45 -11.45 10.12
C SER A 425 7.26 -10.49 10.38
N SER A 426 6.62 -10.00 9.32
CA SER A 426 5.38 -9.23 9.40
C SER A 426 4.48 -9.42 8.17
N TYR A 427 3.21 -9.07 8.31
CA TYR A 427 2.22 -9.09 7.24
C TYR A 427 2.58 -8.11 6.10
N GLU A 428 3.19 -6.97 6.41
CA GLU A 428 3.67 -6.02 5.39
C GLU A 428 4.84 -6.57 4.57
N GLU A 429 5.71 -7.37 5.18
CA GLU A 429 6.79 -8.07 4.48
C GLU A 429 6.21 -9.10 3.51
N ALA A 430 5.19 -9.83 3.95
CA ALA A 430 4.42 -10.75 3.11
C ALA A 430 3.68 -10.03 1.95
N LEU A 431 3.10 -8.84 2.19
CA LEU A 431 2.49 -8.00 1.13
C LEU A 431 3.50 -7.53 0.09
N ALA A 432 4.66 -7.05 0.54
CA ALA A 432 5.71 -6.57 -0.36
C ALA A 432 6.20 -7.66 -1.32
N ASP A 433 6.00 -8.92 -0.93
CA ASP A 433 6.48 -10.10 -1.62
C ASP A 433 5.40 -10.77 -2.48
N ALA A 434 4.18 -10.92 -1.95
CA ALA A 434 3.04 -11.53 -2.63
C ALA A 434 2.26 -10.56 -3.55
N GLY A 435 2.53 -9.27 -3.43
CA GLY A 435 1.70 -8.18 -3.95
C GLY A 435 0.46 -7.94 -3.08
N ASP A 436 -0.46 -7.11 -3.56
CA ASP A 436 -1.68 -6.68 -2.83
C ASP A 436 -2.69 -7.81 -2.54
N ASN A 437 -2.32 -9.10 -2.62
CA ASN A 437 -3.20 -10.25 -2.40
C ASN A 437 -2.43 -11.47 -1.87
N HIS A 438 -2.61 -11.81 -0.59
CA HIS A 438 -1.99 -12.96 0.08
C HIS A 438 -2.40 -14.31 -0.48
N GLY A 439 -3.50 -14.39 -1.24
CA GLY A 439 -3.79 -15.59 -2.01
C GLY A 439 -2.62 -15.97 -2.94
N ASN A 440 -1.81 -15.01 -3.39
CA ASN A 440 -0.63 -15.30 -4.20
C ASN A 440 0.42 -16.11 -3.43
N LEU A 441 0.52 -15.98 -2.10
CA LEU A 441 1.44 -16.79 -1.29
C LEU A 441 1.14 -18.29 -1.39
N VAL A 442 -0.13 -18.68 -1.33
CA VAL A 442 -0.55 -20.09 -1.48
C VAL A 442 -0.09 -20.66 -2.82
N TRP A 443 -0.16 -19.83 -3.87
CA TRP A 443 0.25 -20.22 -5.21
C TRP A 443 1.78 -20.24 -5.38
N VAL A 444 2.51 -19.27 -4.83
CA VAL A 444 3.98 -19.26 -4.77
C VAL A 444 4.48 -20.48 -3.98
N TYR A 445 3.91 -20.71 -2.80
CA TYR A 445 4.18 -21.87 -1.94
C TYR A 445 4.04 -23.17 -2.72
N ALA A 446 2.94 -23.35 -3.45
CA ALA A 446 2.73 -24.54 -4.25
C ALA A 446 3.71 -24.63 -5.42
N ALA A 447 3.97 -23.54 -6.13
CA ALA A 447 4.87 -23.50 -7.28
C ALA A 447 6.33 -23.78 -6.91
N LEU A 448 6.76 -23.38 -5.71
CA LEU A 448 8.15 -23.50 -5.28
C LEU A 448 8.42 -24.71 -4.37
N GLN A 449 7.48 -25.09 -3.51
CA GLN A 449 7.68 -26.15 -2.54
C GLN A 449 6.97 -27.46 -2.89
N ARG A 450 5.98 -27.42 -3.79
CA ARG A 450 5.14 -28.60 -4.10
C ARG A 450 5.23 -29.05 -5.56
N LEU A 451 5.66 -28.18 -6.46
CA LEU A 451 5.73 -28.48 -7.90
C LEU A 451 7.12 -28.94 -8.36
N ILE A 452 8.18 -28.20 -8.02
CA ILE A 452 9.54 -28.40 -8.54
C ILE A 452 10.47 -28.86 -7.43
N ASP A 453 11.42 -29.74 -7.78
CA ASP A 453 12.57 -30.08 -6.95
C ASP A 453 13.80 -29.32 -7.47
N PHE A 454 14.23 -28.31 -6.71
CA PHE A 454 15.38 -27.49 -7.08
C PHE A 454 16.72 -28.04 -6.59
N SER A 455 16.75 -29.18 -5.88
CA SER A 455 17.98 -29.72 -5.28
C SER A 455 19.06 -30.10 -6.30
N GLY A 456 18.68 -30.37 -7.54
CA GLY A 456 19.59 -30.63 -8.67
C GLY A 456 19.99 -29.41 -9.50
N SER A 457 19.45 -28.22 -9.20
CA SER A 457 19.61 -27.00 -9.99
C SER A 457 20.63 -26.03 -9.40
N LEU A 458 21.29 -25.25 -10.26
CA LEU A 458 22.15 -24.14 -9.82
C LEU A 458 21.27 -22.89 -9.76
N ILE A 459 21.08 -22.34 -8.57
CA ILE A 459 20.16 -21.22 -8.36
C ILE A 459 20.96 -19.91 -8.35
N CYS A 460 20.53 -18.95 -9.15
CA CYS A 460 21.03 -17.58 -9.17
C CYS A 460 20.02 -16.68 -8.47
N GLU A 461 20.35 -16.20 -7.28
CA GLU A 461 19.45 -15.34 -6.48
C GLU A 461 19.56 -13.84 -6.81
N THR A 462 20.39 -13.47 -7.78
CA THR A 462 20.69 -12.07 -8.16
C THR A 462 20.52 -11.84 -9.67
N THR A 463 21.04 -10.73 -10.20
CA THR A 463 21.03 -10.39 -11.63
C THR A 463 21.87 -11.37 -12.44
N LYS A 464 21.50 -11.54 -13.71
CA LYS A 464 22.25 -12.41 -14.63
C LYS A 464 23.70 -11.95 -14.75
N GLU A 465 23.93 -10.64 -14.79
CA GLU A 465 25.25 -10.02 -14.87
C GLU A 465 26.12 -10.31 -13.65
N GLU A 466 25.52 -10.40 -12.45
CA GLU A 466 26.24 -10.79 -11.24
C GLU A 466 26.54 -12.29 -11.20
N CYS A 467 25.61 -13.14 -11.64
CA CYS A 467 25.85 -14.57 -11.70
C CYS A 467 26.87 -14.95 -12.76
N VAL A 468 26.84 -14.34 -13.95
CA VAL A 468 27.80 -14.59 -15.03
C VAL A 468 29.22 -14.13 -14.68
N ARG A 469 29.38 -13.18 -13.74
CA ARG A 469 30.70 -12.83 -13.18
C ARG A 469 31.35 -14.00 -12.41
N ASN A 470 30.56 -14.97 -11.96
CA ASN A 470 31.06 -16.23 -11.43
C ASN A 470 31.30 -17.22 -12.60
N SER A 471 32.53 -17.72 -12.70
CA SER A 471 32.99 -18.65 -13.76
C SER A 471 32.13 -19.92 -13.88
N THR A 472 31.40 -20.28 -12.83
CA THR A 472 30.44 -21.39 -12.82
C THR A 472 29.25 -21.18 -13.77
N PHE A 473 28.82 -19.93 -13.98
CA PHE A 473 27.61 -19.59 -14.77
C PHE A 473 27.95 -19.02 -16.16
N ALA A 474 29.21 -18.72 -16.43
CA ALA A 474 29.64 -18.08 -17.67
C ALA A 474 29.35 -18.95 -18.92
N GLY A 475 28.80 -18.34 -19.96
CA GLY A 475 28.50 -19.00 -21.25
C GLY A 475 27.32 -19.97 -21.24
N ARG A 476 26.60 -20.10 -20.13
CA ARG A 476 25.42 -20.97 -19.98
C ARG A 476 24.11 -20.19 -20.21
N ARG A 477 23.10 -20.88 -20.73
CA ARG A 477 21.72 -20.34 -20.86
C ARG A 477 20.97 -20.53 -19.54
N PHE A 478 20.11 -19.57 -19.21
CA PHE A 478 19.28 -19.59 -18.01
C PHE A 478 17.84 -20.00 -18.34
N VAL A 479 17.21 -20.68 -17.39
CA VAL A 479 15.75 -20.87 -17.36
C VAL A 479 15.20 -19.92 -16.30
N HIS A 480 14.52 -18.88 -16.76
CA HIS A 480 13.81 -17.93 -15.91
C HIS A 480 12.47 -18.56 -15.53
N TYR A 481 12.49 -19.35 -14.45
CA TYR A 481 11.28 -19.86 -13.82
C TYR A 481 10.50 -18.67 -13.26
N ARG A 482 9.34 -18.40 -13.87
CA ARG A 482 8.48 -17.27 -13.54
C ARG A 482 7.12 -17.81 -13.16
N PRO A 483 6.97 -18.30 -11.93
CA PRO A 483 5.64 -18.44 -11.40
C PRO A 483 5.10 -16.97 -11.40
N THR A 484 4.01 -16.68 -12.09
CA THR A 484 3.42 -15.33 -12.08
C THR A 484 1.92 -15.37 -12.24
N ALA A 485 1.23 -14.60 -11.41
CA ALA A 485 -0.21 -14.37 -11.50
C ALA A 485 -0.51 -13.00 -12.14
N ASN A 486 -1.67 -12.87 -12.78
CA ASN A 486 -2.26 -11.59 -13.21
C ASN A 486 -1.48 -10.80 -14.30
N LEU A 487 -0.69 -11.47 -15.14
CA LEU A 487 0.06 -10.82 -16.23
C LEU A 487 -0.82 -10.43 -17.42
N LEU A 488 -1.65 -11.36 -17.91
CA LEU A 488 -2.48 -11.14 -19.09
C LEU A 488 -3.74 -10.36 -18.69
N ASN A 489 -3.83 -9.11 -19.13
CA ASN A 489 -4.94 -8.21 -18.83
C ASN A 489 -5.49 -7.58 -20.11
N THR A 490 -6.82 -7.45 -20.22
CA THR A 490 -7.46 -6.82 -21.39
C THR A 490 -7.62 -5.31 -21.26
N ARG A 491 -7.42 -4.73 -20.07
CA ARG A 491 -7.63 -3.31 -19.74
C ARG A 491 -6.36 -2.55 -19.33
N ARG A 492 -5.26 -3.24 -19.01
CA ARG A 492 -4.01 -2.63 -18.55
C ARG A 492 -2.86 -2.98 -19.49
N ALA A 493 -2.05 -1.98 -19.80
CA ALA A 493 -0.80 -2.12 -20.55
C ALA A 493 0.18 -3.06 -19.81
N PHE A 494 0.98 -3.79 -20.58
CA PHE A 494 1.99 -4.71 -20.09
C PHE A 494 3.39 -4.11 -20.26
N ALA A 495 4.15 -3.96 -19.18
CA ALA A 495 5.54 -3.51 -19.26
C ALA A 495 6.45 -4.69 -19.68
N TYR A 496 6.84 -4.73 -20.95
CA TYR A 496 7.60 -5.85 -21.54
C TYR A 496 9.12 -5.63 -21.59
N ASP A 497 9.61 -4.48 -21.10
CA ASP A 497 11.04 -4.13 -21.17
C ASP A 497 11.92 -5.21 -20.51
N ASP A 498 11.48 -5.79 -19.38
CA ASP A 498 12.20 -6.84 -18.66
C ASP A 498 12.29 -8.16 -19.43
N VAL A 499 11.35 -8.42 -20.34
CA VAL A 499 11.29 -9.66 -21.13
C VAL A 499 12.10 -9.54 -22.41
N ARG A 500 12.18 -8.34 -22.98
CA ARG A 500 12.87 -8.08 -24.26
C ARG A 500 14.35 -8.48 -24.20
N ASP A 501 15.06 -8.01 -23.18
CA ASP A 501 16.52 -8.15 -23.11
C ASP A 501 16.92 -9.61 -22.82
N VAL A 502 16.13 -10.32 -22.02
CA VAL A 502 16.37 -11.72 -21.72
C VAL A 502 16.08 -12.62 -22.93
N LEU A 503 15.01 -12.36 -23.70
CA LEU A 503 14.71 -13.15 -24.90
C LEU A 503 15.72 -12.93 -26.03
N GLN A 504 16.30 -11.73 -26.12
CA GLN A 504 17.41 -11.47 -27.04
C GLN A 504 18.69 -12.24 -26.67
N SER A 505 18.86 -12.64 -25.41
CA SER A 505 20.03 -13.40 -24.93
C SER A 505 19.96 -14.91 -25.20
N GLY A 506 18.83 -15.43 -25.69
CA GLY A 506 18.64 -16.86 -25.98
C GLY A 506 18.29 -17.73 -24.76
N ASP A 507 18.02 -17.11 -23.61
CA ASP A 507 17.48 -17.75 -22.41
C ASP A 507 16.00 -18.15 -22.60
N VAL A 508 15.51 -19.02 -21.71
CA VAL A 508 14.12 -19.47 -21.70
C VAL A 508 13.36 -18.79 -20.56
N TYR A 509 12.20 -18.18 -20.86
CA TYR A 509 11.21 -17.84 -19.85
C TYR A 509 10.14 -18.92 -19.76
N LEU A 510 10.01 -19.49 -18.56
CA LEU A 510 8.93 -20.43 -18.26
C LEU A 510 7.94 -19.77 -17.31
N TYR A 511 6.83 -19.29 -17.87
CA TYR A 511 5.71 -18.80 -17.07
C TYR A 511 4.86 -19.95 -16.54
N VAL A 512 4.52 -19.90 -15.25
CA VAL A 512 3.68 -20.91 -14.60
C VAL A 512 2.46 -20.28 -13.95
N GLY A 513 1.27 -20.77 -14.29
CA GLY A 513 -0.01 -20.35 -13.69
C GLY A 513 -0.55 -19.02 -14.22
N ILE A 514 -0.18 -18.61 -15.43
CA ILE A 514 -0.61 -17.36 -16.06
C ILE A 514 -2.04 -17.49 -16.61
N GLY A 515 -2.89 -16.48 -16.40
CA GLY A 515 -4.26 -16.49 -16.90
C GLY A 515 -4.77 -15.11 -17.25
N ILE A 516 -5.73 -15.06 -18.17
CA ILE A 516 -6.34 -13.82 -18.63
C ILE A 516 -7.27 -13.23 -17.57
N GLN A 517 -7.16 -11.93 -17.33
CA GLN A 517 -8.12 -11.18 -16.51
C GLN A 517 -9.29 -10.72 -17.39
N TYR A 518 -10.30 -11.57 -17.53
CA TYR A 518 -11.51 -11.30 -18.30
C TYR A 518 -12.77 -11.51 -17.45
N LEU A 519 -13.63 -10.50 -17.39
CA LEU A 519 -14.93 -10.58 -16.72
C LEU A 519 -15.94 -11.28 -17.64
N PHE A 520 -17.01 -11.85 -17.08
CA PHE A 520 -18.06 -12.55 -17.85
C PHE A 520 -18.82 -11.68 -18.88
N ARG A 521 -18.59 -10.36 -18.92
CA ARG A 521 -19.27 -9.28 -19.69
C ARG A 521 -20.51 -8.67 -19.04
N ASP A 522 -20.77 -7.41 -19.39
CA ASP A 522 -21.88 -6.54 -18.92
C ASP A 522 -23.28 -6.98 -19.40
N THR A 523 -23.39 -8.08 -20.15
CA THR A 523 -24.62 -8.51 -20.85
C THR A 523 -25.36 -9.66 -20.19
N VAL A 524 -24.74 -10.34 -19.21
CA VAL A 524 -25.41 -11.38 -18.43
C VAL A 524 -26.13 -10.72 -17.27
N LYS A 525 -27.46 -10.64 -17.33
CA LYS A 525 -28.27 -10.20 -16.18
C LYS A 525 -28.44 -11.37 -15.23
N TRP A 526 -28.59 -11.05 -13.95
CA TRP A 526 -28.85 -12.02 -12.87
C TRP A 526 -30.03 -12.96 -13.17
N ASP A 527 -31.04 -12.48 -13.89
CA ASP A 527 -32.26 -13.23 -14.21
C ASP A 527 -32.08 -14.25 -15.36
N ASP A 528 -30.97 -14.18 -16.10
CA ASP A 528 -30.77 -14.95 -17.34
C ASP A 528 -30.19 -16.35 -17.12
N LEU A 529 -29.74 -16.70 -15.90
CA LEU A 529 -28.97 -17.92 -15.63
C LEU A 529 -29.65 -18.84 -14.60
N SER A 530 -29.97 -20.06 -15.04
CA SER A 530 -30.35 -21.15 -14.13
C SER A 530 -29.12 -21.72 -13.41
N PRO A 531 -29.27 -22.33 -12.21
CA PRO A 531 -28.18 -23.03 -11.52
C PRO A 531 -27.47 -24.02 -12.45
N GLY A 532 -26.13 -23.94 -12.54
CA GLY A 532 -25.33 -24.80 -13.41
C GLY A 532 -25.24 -24.39 -14.88
N THR A 533 -25.81 -23.25 -15.28
CA THR A 533 -25.63 -22.71 -16.64
C THR A 533 -24.17 -22.37 -16.90
N LYS A 534 -23.59 -22.91 -17.98
CA LYS A 534 -22.23 -22.58 -18.41
C LYS A 534 -22.20 -21.22 -19.08
N ILE A 535 -21.32 -20.33 -18.62
CA ILE A 535 -21.09 -19.03 -19.26
C ILE A 535 -20.18 -19.25 -20.47
N GLU A 536 -20.77 -19.34 -21.65
CA GLU A 536 -20.02 -19.42 -22.90
C GLU A 536 -19.64 -18.03 -23.39
N THR A 537 -18.34 -17.72 -23.34
CA THR A 537 -17.78 -16.50 -23.93
C THR A 537 -16.92 -16.88 -25.13
N SER A 538 -17.24 -16.33 -26.30
CA SER A 538 -16.40 -16.52 -27.49
C SER A 538 -15.07 -15.79 -27.33
N VAL A 539 -13.99 -16.52 -27.59
CA VAL A 539 -12.60 -16.03 -27.59
C VAL A 539 -12.36 -14.97 -28.67
N ASP A 540 -13.15 -14.97 -29.75
CA ASP A 540 -13.02 -14.00 -30.86
C ASP A 540 -13.38 -12.58 -30.43
N THR A 541 -14.09 -12.48 -29.30
CA THR A 541 -14.57 -11.22 -28.76
C THR A 541 -13.62 -10.61 -27.73
N VAL A 542 -12.48 -11.27 -27.48
CA VAL A 542 -11.46 -10.84 -26.55
C VAL A 542 -10.36 -10.11 -27.31
N GLN A 543 -10.04 -8.89 -26.90
CA GLN A 543 -8.92 -8.13 -27.46
C GLN A 543 -7.93 -7.76 -26.37
N TYR A 544 -6.65 -7.98 -26.66
CA TYR A 544 -5.55 -7.54 -25.81
C TYR A 544 -5.11 -6.11 -26.13
N PRO A 545 -4.54 -5.38 -25.16
CA PRO A 545 -3.80 -4.15 -25.43
C PRO A 545 -2.59 -4.42 -26.34
N ALA A 546 -2.14 -3.39 -27.07
CA ALA A 546 -1.01 -3.48 -28.00
C ALA A 546 0.24 -4.10 -27.36
N ASP A 547 0.59 -3.71 -26.13
CA ASP A 547 1.78 -4.21 -25.44
C ASP A 547 1.69 -5.71 -25.12
N THR A 548 0.48 -6.20 -24.81
CA THR A 548 0.27 -7.64 -24.57
C THR A 548 0.40 -8.42 -25.88
N TYR A 549 -0.08 -7.88 -27.02
CA TYR A 549 0.20 -8.48 -28.33
C TYR A 549 1.70 -8.48 -28.64
N MET A 550 2.43 -7.41 -28.32
CA MET A 550 3.89 -7.35 -28.50
C MET A 550 4.59 -8.43 -27.66
N PHE A 551 4.19 -8.59 -26.39
CA PHE A 551 4.69 -9.65 -25.52
C PHE A 551 4.40 -11.05 -26.08
N LEU A 552 3.16 -11.34 -26.46
CA LEU A 552 2.77 -12.65 -27.01
C LEU A 552 3.53 -12.96 -28.31
N ASN A 553 3.70 -11.97 -29.19
CA ASN A 553 4.49 -12.10 -30.40
C ASN A 553 5.97 -12.39 -30.10
N LEU A 554 6.54 -11.72 -29.10
CA LEU A 554 7.92 -11.97 -28.68
C LEU A 554 8.08 -13.39 -28.09
N MET A 555 7.15 -13.82 -27.23
CA MET A 555 7.13 -15.17 -26.68
C MET A 555 6.99 -16.23 -27.78
N GLN A 556 6.13 -15.97 -28.78
CA GLN A 556 5.95 -16.83 -29.96
C GLN A 556 7.23 -16.92 -30.80
N LYS A 557 7.85 -15.77 -31.10
CA LYS A 557 9.10 -15.70 -31.89
C LYS A 557 10.21 -16.53 -31.26
N HIS A 558 10.33 -16.50 -29.94
CA HIS A 558 11.37 -17.21 -29.19
C HIS A 558 10.92 -18.59 -28.67
N ARG A 559 9.70 -19.03 -29.01
CA ARG A 559 9.13 -20.33 -28.61
C ARG A 559 9.14 -20.60 -27.11
N ASN A 560 8.95 -19.55 -26.31
CA ASN A 560 8.95 -19.68 -24.86
C ASN A 560 7.63 -20.25 -24.36
N PRO A 561 7.66 -21.21 -23.43
CA PRO A 561 6.47 -21.86 -22.91
C PRO A 561 5.69 -20.96 -21.93
N MET A 562 4.38 -21.18 -21.90
CA MET A 562 3.49 -20.62 -20.88
C MET A 562 2.56 -21.72 -20.38
N LEU A 563 2.68 -22.07 -19.11
CA LEU A 563 1.74 -22.95 -18.44
C LEU A 563 0.58 -22.09 -17.93
N VAL A 564 -0.54 -22.17 -18.63
CA VAL A 564 -1.70 -21.31 -18.44
C VAL A 564 -2.75 -21.95 -17.53
N ARG A 565 -3.60 -21.10 -16.94
CA ARG A 565 -4.63 -21.49 -15.98
C ARG A 565 -5.75 -22.36 -16.54
N GLY A 566 -6.08 -22.22 -17.82
CA GLY A 566 -7.17 -22.97 -18.43
C GLY A 566 -7.26 -22.77 -19.94
N ASP A 567 -8.24 -23.45 -20.52
CA ASP A 567 -8.42 -23.52 -21.97
C ASP A 567 -8.90 -22.19 -22.56
N PHE A 568 -9.62 -21.38 -21.77
CA PHE A 568 -10.05 -20.06 -22.19
C PHE A 568 -8.84 -19.13 -22.43
N THR A 569 -7.92 -19.05 -21.47
CA THR A 569 -6.65 -18.34 -21.65
C THR A 569 -5.86 -18.92 -22.82
N LEU A 570 -5.75 -20.25 -22.93
CA LEU A 570 -4.98 -20.91 -23.99
C LEU A 570 -5.48 -20.50 -25.38
N ARG A 571 -6.79 -20.65 -25.62
CA ARG A 571 -7.43 -20.33 -26.90
C ARG A 571 -7.36 -18.83 -27.21
N THR A 572 -7.51 -17.97 -26.20
CA THR A 572 -7.36 -16.52 -26.38
C THR A 572 -5.94 -16.15 -26.81
N ASN A 573 -4.92 -16.75 -26.20
CA ASN A 573 -3.53 -16.54 -26.62
C ASN A 573 -3.26 -17.07 -28.04
N GLN A 574 -3.88 -18.19 -28.42
CA GLN A 574 -3.79 -18.74 -29.78
C GLN A 574 -4.42 -17.82 -30.81
N ASN A 575 -5.60 -17.26 -30.51
CA ASN A 575 -6.25 -16.24 -31.36
C ASN A 575 -5.37 -14.97 -31.49
N ALA A 576 -4.58 -14.66 -30.47
CA ALA A 576 -3.61 -13.57 -30.49
C ALA A 576 -2.25 -13.93 -31.15
N GLY A 577 -2.11 -15.13 -31.71
CA GLY A 577 -0.93 -15.58 -32.45
C GLY A 577 0.15 -16.31 -31.63
N TYR A 578 -0.13 -16.68 -30.38
CA TYR A 578 0.80 -17.42 -29.52
C TYR A 578 0.36 -18.89 -29.32
N HIS A 579 1.23 -19.85 -29.63
CA HIS A 579 0.88 -21.27 -29.70
C HIS A 579 1.71 -22.19 -28.78
N TYR A 580 2.65 -21.67 -27.99
CA TYR A 580 3.47 -22.47 -27.06
C TYR A 580 2.86 -22.56 -25.64
N GLY A 581 1.53 -22.39 -25.54
CA GLY A 581 0.81 -22.46 -24.28
C GLY A 581 0.38 -23.88 -23.93
N VAL A 582 0.32 -24.19 -22.64
CA VAL A 582 -0.18 -25.48 -22.13
C VAL A 582 -1.13 -25.24 -20.97
N SER A 583 -2.34 -25.79 -21.04
CA SER A 583 -3.37 -25.64 -20.00
C SER A 583 -3.10 -26.59 -18.82
N THR A 584 -2.54 -26.05 -17.74
CA THR A 584 -2.09 -26.83 -16.56
C THR A 584 -2.81 -26.47 -15.27
N GLY A 585 -3.68 -25.45 -15.26
CA GLY A 585 -4.33 -25.02 -14.02
C GLY A 585 -3.40 -24.22 -13.12
N CYS A 586 -3.55 -24.42 -11.82
CA CYS A 586 -2.77 -23.76 -10.78
C CYS A 586 -1.92 -24.80 -10.02
N PRO A 587 -0.64 -24.52 -9.72
CA PRO A 587 0.17 -25.37 -8.85
C PRO A 587 -0.47 -25.73 -7.51
N SER A 588 -1.40 -24.89 -7.00
CA SER A 588 -2.11 -25.14 -5.74
C SER A 588 -2.92 -26.45 -5.73
N LEU A 589 -3.19 -27.04 -6.90
CA LEU A 589 -3.79 -28.38 -7.03
C LEU A 589 -2.97 -29.50 -6.32
N PHE A 590 -1.68 -29.27 -6.10
CA PHE A 590 -0.75 -30.23 -5.51
C PHE A 590 -0.30 -29.88 -4.09
N ILE A 591 -0.96 -28.93 -3.42
CA ILE A 591 -0.71 -28.66 -1.99
C ILE A 591 -0.97 -29.91 -1.17
N ASN A 592 -2.10 -30.58 -1.39
CA ASN A 592 -2.35 -31.88 -0.81
C ASN A 592 -1.46 -32.91 -1.52
N GLN A 593 -0.50 -33.51 -0.80
CA GLN A 593 0.43 -34.48 -1.35
C GLN A 593 -0.10 -35.92 -1.32
N ALA A 594 -1.30 -36.16 -0.79
CA ALA A 594 -1.91 -37.48 -0.83
C ALA A 594 -2.19 -37.88 -2.29
N VAL A 595 -1.79 -39.10 -2.65
CA VAL A 595 -1.97 -39.65 -4.01
C VAL A 595 -3.46 -39.72 -4.38
N ARG A 596 -4.33 -40.06 -3.43
CA ARG A 596 -5.79 -40.17 -3.60
C ARG A 596 -6.57 -39.14 -2.77
N ALA A 597 -6.14 -37.88 -2.84
CA ALA A 597 -6.74 -36.79 -2.06
C ALA A 597 -8.23 -36.60 -2.38
N GLY A 598 -8.61 -36.75 -3.65
CA GLY A 598 -10.00 -36.67 -4.10
C GLY A 598 -10.89 -37.70 -3.44
N ARG A 599 -10.47 -38.97 -3.33
CA ARG A 599 -11.23 -39.99 -2.59
C ARG A 599 -11.38 -39.67 -1.10
N LEU A 600 -10.38 -39.07 -0.47
CA LEU A 600 -10.47 -38.65 0.93
C LEU A 600 -11.44 -37.47 1.09
N LEU A 601 -11.36 -36.49 0.20
CA LEU A 601 -12.28 -35.36 0.14
C LEU A 601 -13.73 -35.84 -0.10
N GLN A 602 -13.95 -36.80 -1.00
CA GLN A 602 -15.28 -37.33 -1.31
C GLN A 602 -16.03 -37.76 -0.04
N ARG A 603 -15.36 -38.48 0.88
CA ARG A 603 -15.96 -38.92 2.15
C ARG A 603 -16.42 -37.73 3.01
N LYS A 604 -15.66 -36.64 3.01
CA LYS A 604 -16.03 -35.42 3.74
C LYS A 604 -17.16 -34.65 3.06
N TYR A 605 -17.17 -34.58 1.72
CA TYR A 605 -18.32 -34.04 0.97
C TYR A 605 -19.59 -34.87 1.22
N ASP A 606 -19.49 -36.21 1.26
CA ASP A 606 -20.64 -37.07 1.54
C ASP A 606 -21.12 -36.91 2.99
N ALA A 607 -20.20 -36.75 3.95
CA ALA A 607 -20.57 -36.45 5.33
C ALA A 607 -21.31 -35.10 5.46
N LEU A 608 -20.92 -34.07 4.71
CA LEU A 608 -21.61 -32.78 4.71
C LEU A 608 -23.08 -32.88 4.28
N LYS A 609 -23.44 -33.83 3.41
CA LYS A 609 -24.85 -34.06 3.00
C LYS A 609 -25.77 -34.37 4.18
N SER A 610 -25.26 -35.07 5.19
CA SER A 610 -26.02 -35.39 6.40
C SER A 610 -26.11 -34.22 7.40
N ARG A 611 -25.41 -33.11 7.14
CA ARG A 611 -25.36 -31.92 8.00
C ARG A 611 -26.09 -30.71 7.40
N VAL A 612 -26.96 -30.93 6.41
CA VAL A 612 -27.81 -29.86 5.86
C VAL A 612 -28.71 -29.31 6.97
N GLY A 613 -28.70 -27.98 7.16
CA GLY A 613 -29.41 -27.30 8.24
C GLY A 613 -28.72 -27.32 9.61
N ASP A 614 -27.53 -27.93 9.72
CA ASP A 614 -26.73 -27.92 10.95
C ASP A 614 -26.02 -26.59 11.16
N LEU A 615 -26.58 -25.74 12.03
CA LEU A 615 -26.02 -24.42 12.34
C LEU A 615 -24.71 -24.47 13.15
N SER A 616 -24.30 -25.64 13.64
CA SER A 616 -23.02 -25.80 14.35
C SER A 616 -21.80 -25.84 13.41
N LEU A 617 -22.03 -25.94 12.09
CA LEU A 617 -20.98 -25.99 11.08
C LEU A 617 -19.99 -24.82 11.19
N LYS A 618 -18.70 -25.15 11.08
CA LYS A 618 -17.59 -24.21 10.97
C LYS A 618 -17.29 -23.93 9.51
N ILE A 619 -17.73 -22.79 9.01
CA ILE A 619 -17.54 -22.39 7.62
C ILE A 619 -16.37 -21.40 7.51
N ALA A 620 -15.42 -21.69 6.63
CA ALA A 620 -14.36 -20.77 6.25
C ALA A 620 -14.79 -19.93 5.05
N ILE A 621 -15.13 -18.66 5.26
CA ILE A 621 -15.60 -17.74 4.24
C ILE A 621 -14.40 -17.01 3.61
N ASN A 622 -13.94 -17.46 2.46
CA ASN A 622 -12.85 -16.86 1.69
C ASN A 622 -13.34 -15.61 0.94
N TYR A 623 -13.24 -14.46 1.62
CA TYR A 623 -13.93 -13.22 1.25
C TYR A 623 -13.18 -12.38 0.22
N LYS A 624 -13.96 -11.74 -0.66
CA LYS A 624 -13.57 -10.55 -1.40
C LYS A 624 -14.81 -9.68 -1.53
N ALA A 625 -14.65 -8.38 -1.31
CA ALA A 625 -15.78 -7.47 -1.47
C ALA A 625 -16.36 -7.50 -2.90
N ASN A 626 -17.66 -7.75 -3.00
CA ASN A 626 -18.39 -7.79 -4.25
C ASN A 626 -19.86 -7.42 -4.00
N ALA A 627 -20.37 -6.42 -4.72
CA ALA A 627 -21.73 -5.89 -4.55
C ALA A 627 -22.84 -6.96 -4.67
N ASN A 628 -22.60 -8.02 -5.44
CA ASN A 628 -23.57 -9.05 -5.76
C ASN A 628 -23.75 -10.10 -4.65
N ILE A 629 -22.71 -10.33 -3.84
CA ILE A 629 -22.67 -11.49 -2.92
C ILE A 629 -22.17 -11.14 -1.51
N SER A 630 -21.67 -9.92 -1.28
CA SER A 630 -21.17 -9.51 0.04
C SER A 630 -22.25 -9.63 1.13
N SER A 631 -23.51 -9.30 0.83
CA SER A 631 -24.64 -9.49 1.76
C SER A 631 -24.81 -10.96 2.14
N PHE A 632 -24.88 -11.83 1.15
CA PHE A 632 -25.01 -13.27 1.36
C PHE A 632 -23.85 -13.87 2.17
N LEU A 633 -22.59 -13.47 1.89
CA LEU A 633 -21.44 -13.94 2.65
C LEU A 633 -21.51 -13.52 4.13
N LEU A 634 -22.05 -12.33 4.41
CA LEU A 634 -22.30 -11.88 5.78
C LEU A 634 -23.48 -12.60 6.43
N ASP A 635 -24.53 -12.91 5.67
CA ASP A 635 -25.67 -13.69 6.18
C ASP A 635 -25.23 -15.11 6.57
N VAL A 636 -24.35 -15.73 5.78
CA VAL A 636 -23.70 -17.00 6.17
C VAL A 636 -22.92 -16.81 7.47
N LEU A 637 -22.10 -15.76 7.56
CA LEU A 637 -21.34 -15.49 8.79
C LEU A 637 -22.28 -15.36 10.00
N ASN A 638 -23.37 -14.61 9.89
CA ASN A 638 -24.33 -14.39 10.98
C ASN A 638 -25.14 -15.65 11.33
N ARG A 639 -25.47 -16.48 10.34
CA ARG A 639 -26.25 -17.72 10.53
C ARG A 639 -25.44 -18.82 11.23
N TYR A 640 -24.13 -18.91 10.97
CA TYR A 640 -23.27 -19.95 11.53
C TYR A 640 -22.25 -19.33 12.49
N GLU A 641 -22.54 -19.34 13.78
CA GLU A 641 -21.78 -18.63 14.83
C GLU A 641 -20.29 -19.03 14.88
N ASN A 642 -19.98 -20.30 14.63
CA ASN A 642 -18.60 -20.83 14.67
C ASN A 642 -17.79 -20.60 13.38
N SER A 643 -18.35 -19.88 12.40
CA SER A 643 -17.71 -19.65 11.11
C SER A 643 -16.74 -18.47 11.17
N LEU A 644 -15.74 -18.46 10.28
CA LEU A 644 -14.73 -17.41 10.21
C LEU A 644 -14.64 -16.85 8.80
N ILE A 645 -14.36 -15.55 8.69
CA ILE A 645 -14.09 -14.89 7.41
C ILE A 645 -12.58 -14.74 7.22
N TYR A 646 -12.08 -15.17 6.06
CA TYR A 646 -10.68 -15.17 5.69
C TYR A 646 -10.46 -14.06 4.66
N ALA A 647 -9.86 -12.96 5.11
CA ALA A 647 -9.42 -11.87 4.24
C ALA A 647 -8.06 -12.21 3.62
N GLN A 648 -7.78 -11.68 2.42
CA GLN A 648 -6.51 -11.91 1.72
C GLN A 648 -5.77 -10.61 1.39
N ASP A 649 -6.41 -9.46 1.57
CA ASP A 649 -5.76 -8.16 1.45
C ASP A 649 -6.31 -7.17 2.47
N VAL A 650 -5.57 -6.06 2.66
CA VAL A 650 -5.91 -5.03 3.65
C VAL A 650 -7.20 -4.32 3.29
N GLU A 651 -7.54 -4.25 2.00
CA GLU A 651 -8.77 -3.62 1.53
C GLU A 651 -9.99 -4.46 1.95
N ASP A 652 -9.95 -5.77 1.72
CA ASP A 652 -10.97 -6.72 2.15
C ASP A 652 -11.14 -6.68 3.67
N TYR A 653 -10.03 -6.72 4.41
CA TYR A 653 -10.06 -6.59 5.87
C TYR A 653 -10.69 -5.26 6.31
N GLY A 654 -10.27 -4.13 5.73
CA GLY A 654 -10.81 -2.81 6.02
C GLY A 654 -12.31 -2.71 5.74
N LYS A 655 -12.78 -3.31 4.64
CA LYS A 655 -14.22 -3.36 4.30
C LYS A 655 -15.00 -4.21 5.29
N LEU A 656 -14.47 -5.36 5.71
CA LEU A 656 -15.11 -6.19 6.73
C LEU A 656 -15.27 -5.43 8.05
N GLN A 657 -14.25 -4.68 8.45
CA GLN A 657 -14.33 -3.80 9.63
C GLN A 657 -15.38 -2.69 9.46
N GLN A 658 -15.47 -2.06 8.29
CA GLN A 658 -16.51 -1.07 7.99
C GLN A 658 -17.93 -1.66 8.02
N MET A 659 -18.08 -2.93 7.65
CA MET A 659 -19.34 -3.66 7.68
C MET A 659 -19.68 -4.20 9.08
N GLY A 660 -18.86 -3.89 10.10
CA GLY A 660 -19.10 -4.30 11.49
C GLY A 660 -18.80 -5.77 11.77
N VAL A 661 -18.02 -6.44 10.91
CA VAL A 661 -17.65 -7.84 11.13
C VAL A 661 -16.70 -7.95 12.33
N PRO A 662 -17.00 -8.77 13.34
CA PRO A 662 -16.18 -8.90 14.53
C PRO A 662 -14.73 -9.32 14.23
N PHE A 663 -13.78 -8.78 14.99
CA PHE A 663 -12.35 -9.07 14.84
C PHE A 663 -12.04 -10.55 15.07
N ASP A 664 -12.61 -11.14 16.12
CA ASP A 664 -12.48 -12.55 16.50
C ASP A 664 -13.06 -13.51 15.46
N ARG A 665 -13.90 -12.99 14.55
CA ARG A 665 -14.46 -13.73 13.41
C ARG A 665 -13.74 -13.48 12.09
N THR A 666 -12.72 -12.63 12.08
CA THR A 666 -11.90 -12.33 10.91
C THR A 666 -10.52 -12.96 11.05
N ARG A 667 -10.00 -13.55 9.97
CA ARG A 667 -8.66 -14.12 9.88
C ARG A 667 -7.91 -13.52 8.70
N LEU A 668 -6.63 -13.28 8.91
CA LEU A 668 -5.70 -12.73 7.94
C LEU A 668 -4.33 -13.34 8.23
N PHE A 669 -3.69 -13.95 7.24
CA PHE A 669 -2.45 -14.70 7.43
C PHE A 669 -1.32 -14.14 6.58
N SER A 670 -0.13 -14.07 7.18
CA SER A 670 1.14 -13.83 6.49
C SER A 670 1.89 -15.12 6.16
N ASP A 671 1.52 -16.24 6.79
CA ASP A 671 2.13 -17.55 6.58
C ASP A 671 1.10 -18.56 6.02
N VAL A 672 1.50 -19.31 5.00
CA VAL A 672 0.60 -20.25 4.30
C VAL A 672 0.33 -21.49 5.14
N GLU A 673 1.28 -21.94 5.96
CA GLU A 673 1.12 -23.13 6.80
C GLU A 673 0.19 -22.84 7.98
N GLU A 674 0.31 -21.67 8.62
CA GLU A 674 -0.64 -21.21 9.64
C GLU A 674 -2.06 -21.06 9.08
N TRP A 675 -2.17 -20.51 7.86
CA TRP A 675 -3.47 -20.40 7.18
C TRP A 675 -4.08 -21.77 6.92
N MET A 676 -3.30 -22.70 6.38
CA MET A 676 -3.72 -24.08 6.16
C MET A 676 -4.12 -24.78 7.46
N GLN A 677 -3.36 -24.60 8.54
CA GLN A 677 -3.68 -25.14 9.85
C GLN A 677 -5.05 -24.64 10.32
N SER A 678 -5.31 -23.33 10.24
CA SER A 678 -6.62 -22.78 10.59
C SER A 678 -7.76 -23.34 9.72
N LEU A 679 -7.55 -23.49 8.41
CA LEU A 679 -8.55 -24.06 7.50
C LEU A 679 -8.81 -25.55 7.74
N SER A 680 -7.85 -26.28 8.30
CA SER A 680 -8.00 -27.71 8.61
C SER A 680 -9.00 -27.98 9.76
N GLU A 681 -9.27 -26.97 10.59
CA GLU A 681 -10.23 -27.03 11.69
C GLU A 681 -11.67 -26.74 11.26
N MET A 682 -11.87 -26.38 9.99
CA MET A 682 -13.16 -25.98 9.43
C MET A 682 -13.85 -27.17 8.78
N ASP A 683 -15.19 -27.19 8.81
CA ASP A 683 -15.98 -28.26 8.20
C ASP A 683 -16.06 -28.09 6.68
N VAL A 684 -16.11 -26.85 6.20
CA VAL A 684 -16.19 -26.50 4.79
C VAL A 684 -15.63 -25.10 4.54
N ALA A 685 -14.95 -24.92 3.41
CA ALA A 685 -14.52 -23.63 2.91
C ALA A 685 -15.40 -23.15 1.74
N PHE A 686 -15.62 -21.85 1.67
CA PHE A 686 -16.61 -21.28 0.78
C PHE A 686 -16.22 -19.86 0.37
N GLY A 687 -16.36 -19.50 -0.90
CA GLY A 687 -16.25 -18.10 -1.33
C GLY A 687 -15.48 -17.87 -2.62
N VAL A 688 -15.13 -16.61 -2.87
CA VAL A 688 -14.68 -16.10 -4.17
C VAL A 688 -13.18 -16.14 -4.40
N ARG A 689 -12.39 -16.19 -3.32
CA ARG A 689 -10.93 -16.23 -3.42
C ARG A 689 -10.47 -17.67 -3.60
N ILE A 690 -10.24 -18.06 -4.85
CA ILE A 690 -9.88 -19.45 -5.20
C ILE A 690 -8.70 -20.01 -4.39
N HIS A 691 -7.64 -19.24 -4.14
CA HIS A 691 -6.47 -19.76 -3.42
C HIS A 691 -6.75 -20.05 -1.94
N GLY A 692 -7.69 -19.36 -1.30
CA GLY A 692 -8.12 -19.72 0.05
C GLY A 692 -8.90 -21.04 0.06
N ASN A 693 -9.75 -21.26 -0.95
CA ASN A 693 -10.45 -22.53 -1.13
C ASN A 693 -9.48 -23.67 -1.51
N MET A 694 -8.45 -23.40 -2.30
CA MET A 694 -7.41 -24.38 -2.63
C MET A 694 -6.53 -24.72 -1.43
N ALA A 695 -6.24 -23.76 -0.55
CA ALA A 695 -5.56 -24.03 0.72
C ALA A 695 -6.39 -24.99 1.60
N ALA A 696 -7.71 -24.80 1.65
CA ALA A 696 -8.63 -25.68 2.37
C ALA A 696 -8.66 -27.11 1.77
N LEU A 697 -8.79 -27.23 0.45
CA LEU A 697 -8.67 -28.54 -0.22
C LEU A 697 -7.30 -29.18 0.01
N GLY A 698 -6.26 -28.34 0.09
CA GLY A 698 -4.89 -28.69 0.43
C GLY A 698 -4.77 -29.46 1.76
N THR A 699 -5.55 -29.07 2.76
CA THR A 699 -5.61 -29.72 4.08
C THR A 699 -6.71 -30.78 4.19
N GLY A 700 -7.43 -31.04 3.09
CA GLY A 700 -8.52 -31.99 3.05
C GLY A 700 -9.83 -31.44 3.60
N THR A 701 -10.01 -30.13 3.70
CA THR A 701 -11.30 -29.49 4.00
C THR A 701 -12.09 -29.32 2.70
N PRO A 702 -13.36 -29.81 2.61
CA PRO A 702 -14.22 -29.57 1.45
C PRO A 702 -14.32 -28.08 1.13
N ALA A 703 -14.33 -27.72 -0.15
CA ALA A 703 -14.47 -26.33 -0.55
C ALA A 703 -15.44 -26.14 -1.72
N LEU A 704 -16.12 -24.99 -1.78
CA LEU A 704 -16.93 -24.59 -2.95
C LEU A 704 -16.55 -23.17 -3.36
N VAL A 705 -16.18 -23.01 -4.62
CA VAL A 705 -15.69 -21.72 -5.16
C VAL A 705 -16.84 -20.94 -5.80
N ILE A 706 -16.92 -19.64 -5.53
CA ILE A 706 -17.79 -18.72 -6.28
C ILE A 706 -16.95 -18.02 -7.34
N ALA A 707 -17.11 -18.42 -8.60
CA ALA A 707 -16.42 -17.82 -9.73
C ALA A 707 -17.02 -16.45 -10.08
N MET A 708 -16.21 -15.39 -10.00
CA MET A 708 -16.64 -14.02 -10.32
C MET A 708 -16.19 -13.53 -11.70
N ASP A 709 -15.26 -14.25 -12.32
CA ASP A 709 -14.63 -13.91 -13.59
C ASP A 709 -14.18 -15.20 -14.31
N HIS A 710 -13.79 -15.09 -15.59
CA HIS A 710 -13.31 -16.25 -16.36
C HIS A 710 -12.01 -16.83 -15.81
N ARG A 711 -11.21 -16.01 -15.11
CA ARG A 711 -9.94 -16.42 -14.51
C ARG A 711 -10.13 -17.43 -13.38
N VAL A 712 -11.17 -17.25 -12.56
CA VAL A 712 -11.53 -18.21 -11.51
C VAL A 712 -12.30 -19.39 -12.11
N LEU A 713 -13.21 -19.14 -13.05
CA LEU A 713 -14.00 -20.18 -13.70
C LEU A 713 -13.12 -21.22 -14.41
N GLU A 714 -12.19 -20.77 -15.26
CA GLU A 714 -11.33 -21.69 -16.02
C GLU A 714 -10.44 -22.52 -15.08
N LEU A 715 -10.05 -21.94 -13.93
CA LEU A 715 -9.28 -22.64 -12.91
C LEU A 715 -10.10 -23.74 -12.25
N THR A 716 -11.34 -23.44 -11.84
CA THR A 716 -12.21 -24.43 -11.20
C THR A 716 -12.55 -25.57 -12.16
N GLU A 717 -12.83 -25.26 -13.43
CA GLU A 717 -13.05 -26.25 -14.49
C GLU A 717 -11.80 -27.10 -14.74
N ARG A 718 -10.64 -26.47 -14.93
CA ARG A 718 -9.39 -27.18 -15.23
C ARG A 718 -8.92 -28.05 -14.06
N MET A 719 -9.18 -27.63 -12.83
CA MET A 719 -8.78 -28.35 -11.61
C MET A 719 -9.84 -29.34 -11.10
N ARG A 720 -11.05 -29.36 -11.68
CA ARG A 720 -12.20 -30.17 -11.21
C ARG A 720 -12.63 -29.84 -9.78
N VAL A 721 -12.58 -28.55 -9.44
CA VAL A 721 -13.02 -28.02 -8.16
C VAL A 721 -14.49 -27.60 -8.30
N PRO A 722 -15.36 -27.93 -7.34
CA PRO A 722 -16.76 -27.59 -7.44
C PRO A 722 -16.93 -26.07 -7.33
N TYR A 723 -17.83 -25.53 -8.13
CA TYR A 723 -18.05 -24.08 -8.20
C TYR A 723 -19.49 -23.72 -8.52
N VAL A 724 -19.83 -22.49 -8.18
CA VAL A 724 -20.96 -21.74 -8.72
C VAL A 724 -20.44 -20.42 -9.27
N THR A 725 -21.25 -19.66 -10.01
CA THR A 725 -20.88 -18.31 -10.42
C THR A 725 -21.52 -17.28 -9.50
N THR A 726 -21.06 -16.03 -9.54
CA THR A 726 -21.71 -14.92 -8.83
C THR A 726 -23.14 -14.62 -9.29
N TYR A 727 -23.64 -15.29 -10.33
CA TYR A 727 -24.99 -15.15 -10.85
C TYR A 727 -25.91 -16.30 -10.45
N ASP A 728 -25.45 -17.23 -9.60
CA ASP A 728 -26.29 -18.31 -9.12
C ASP A 728 -27.38 -17.75 -8.18
N VAL A 729 -28.63 -17.82 -8.63
CA VAL A 729 -29.81 -17.28 -7.94
C VAL A 729 -29.96 -17.79 -6.49
N ARG A 730 -29.40 -18.96 -6.17
CA ARG A 730 -29.42 -19.52 -4.81
C ARG A 730 -28.62 -18.67 -3.81
N LEU A 731 -27.64 -17.90 -4.29
CA LEU A 731 -26.84 -16.98 -3.46
C LEU A 731 -27.66 -15.77 -3.00
N VAL A 732 -28.70 -15.35 -3.75
CA VAL A 732 -29.56 -14.20 -3.38
C VAL A 732 -30.68 -14.61 -2.45
N ASN A 733 -31.24 -15.81 -2.65
CA ASN A 733 -32.40 -16.28 -1.89
C ASN A 733 -32.04 -16.92 -0.54
N GLY A 734 -30.76 -16.88 -0.13
CA GLY A 734 -30.30 -17.34 1.18
C GLY A 734 -30.29 -18.87 1.33
N VAL A 735 -29.46 -19.56 0.55
CA VAL A 735 -29.28 -21.02 0.63
C VAL A 735 -28.41 -21.46 1.81
N ASP A 736 -28.72 -22.61 2.41
CA ASP A 736 -27.84 -23.32 3.34
C ASP A 736 -26.56 -23.78 2.63
N VAL A 737 -25.39 -23.52 3.24
CA VAL A 737 -24.10 -23.80 2.59
C VAL A 737 -23.89 -25.30 2.37
N ALA A 738 -24.28 -26.15 3.32
CA ALA A 738 -24.16 -27.59 3.17
C ALA A 738 -25.10 -28.12 2.08
N SER A 739 -26.31 -27.56 1.94
CA SER A 739 -27.22 -27.87 0.83
C SER A 739 -26.59 -27.51 -0.51
N LEU A 740 -26.08 -26.27 -0.64
CA LEU A 740 -25.48 -25.80 -1.88
C LEU A 740 -24.27 -26.65 -2.30
N VAL A 741 -23.37 -26.95 -1.36
CA VAL A 741 -22.19 -27.80 -1.59
C VAL A 741 -22.61 -29.21 -2.01
N SER A 742 -23.65 -29.75 -1.38
CA SER A 742 -24.17 -31.09 -1.66
C SER A 742 -24.83 -31.19 -3.03
N GLU A 743 -25.61 -30.17 -3.41
CA GLU A 743 -26.30 -30.08 -4.70
C GLU A 743 -25.33 -29.89 -5.87
N VAL A 744 -24.31 -29.04 -5.70
CA VAL A 744 -23.24 -28.89 -6.71
C VAL A 744 -22.44 -30.18 -6.84
N GLY A 745 -22.19 -30.83 -5.71
CA GLY A 745 -21.50 -32.11 -5.64
C GLY A 745 -20.00 -32.01 -5.89
N PHE A 746 -19.30 -33.10 -5.57
CA PHE A 746 -17.88 -33.28 -5.83
C PHE A 746 -17.65 -34.70 -6.35
N ASN A 747 -16.76 -34.84 -7.32
CA ASN A 747 -16.33 -36.13 -7.85
C ASN A 747 -14.86 -36.36 -7.55
N GLY A 748 -14.59 -37.03 -6.44
CA GLY A 748 -13.24 -37.31 -5.97
C GLY A 748 -12.41 -38.15 -6.94
N GLU A 749 -13.04 -39.05 -7.70
CA GLU A 749 -12.32 -39.84 -8.71
C GLU A 749 -11.92 -39.02 -9.92
N GLU A 750 -12.80 -38.15 -10.40
CA GLU A 750 -12.47 -37.21 -11.48
C GLU A 750 -11.39 -36.22 -11.05
N PHE A 751 -11.46 -35.73 -9.81
CA PHE A 751 -10.44 -34.88 -9.23
C PHE A 751 -9.07 -35.57 -9.15
N ASP A 752 -9.00 -36.80 -8.65
CA ASP A 752 -7.74 -37.56 -8.59
C ASP A 752 -7.21 -37.91 -9.99
N ARG A 753 -8.08 -38.31 -10.94
CA ARG A 753 -7.69 -38.52 -12.34
C ARG A 753 -7.10 -37.24 -12.95
N ASN A 754 -7.74 -36.10 -12.71
CA ASN A 754 -7.27 -34.81 -13.20
C ASN A 754 -5.92 -34.41 -12.57
N ARG A 755 -5.74 -34.63 -11.27
CA ARG A 755 -4.45 -34.44 -10.57
C ARG A 755 -3.37 -35.28 -11.22
N CYS A 756 -3.67 -36.54 -11.50
CA CYS A 756 -2.75 -37.47 -12.16
C CYS A 756 -2.29 -36.96 -13.53
N VAL A 757 -3.24 -36.69 -14.43
CA VAL A 757 -2.96 -36.20 -15.79
C VAL A 757 -2.20 -34.87 -15.75
N THR A 758 -2.58 -33.98 -14.85
CA THR A 758 -1.94 -32.66 -14.72
C THR A 758 -0.54 -32.78 -14.13
N ALA A 759 -0.29 -33.71 -13.21
CA ALA A 759 1.05 -33.99 -12.67
C ALA A 759 1.99 -34.51 -13.77
N ARG A 760 1.54 -35.47 -14.59
CA ARG A 760 2.29 -35.96 -15.76
C ARG A 760 2.58 -34.82 -16.75
N LEU A 761 1.60 -33.95 -16.99
CA LEU A 761 1.78 -32.79 -17.85
C LEU A 761 2.86 -31.83 -17.32
N TYR A 762 2.85 -31.52 -16.01
CA TYR A 762 3.93 -30.74 -15.40
C TYR A 762 5.27 -31.45 -15.53
N GLU A 763 5.35 -32.74 -15.22
CA GLU A 763 6.58 -33.54 -15.36
C GLU A 763 7.14 -33.46 -16.78
N GLU A 764 6.30 -33.67 -17.80
CA GLU A 764 6.69 -33.55 -19.21
C GLU A 764 7.16 -32.15 -19.59
N GLN A 765 6.46 -31.09 -19.14
CA GLN A 765 6.86 -29.72 -19.47
C GLN A 765 8.16 -29.32 -18.77
N MET A 766 8.35 -29.71 -17.51
CA MET A 766 9.55 -29.37 -16.74
C MET A 766 10.78 -30.12 -17.26
N ALA A 767 10.62 -31.39 -17.64
CA ALA A 767 11.69 -32.21 -18.21
C ALA A 767 12.27 -31.64 -19.51
N LYS A 768 11.47 -30.95 -20.35
CA LYS A 768 11.95 -30.27 -21.56
C LYS A 768 12.98 -29.18 -21.28
N TYR A 769 12.93 -28.61 -20.08
CA TYR A 769 13.85 -27.60 -19.59
C TYR A 769 14.77 -28.15 -18.50
N GLY A 770 14.89 -29.49 -18.44
CA GLY A 770 15.72 -30.27 -17.52
C GLY A 770 15.47 -30.03 -16.03
N MET A 771 14.30 -29.51 -15.68
CA MET A 771 13.89 -29.35 -14.28
C MET A 771 13.18 -30.62 -13.81
N GLU A 772 13.48 -31.04 -12.58
CA GLU A 772 12.79 -32.15 -11.94
C GLU A 772 11.57 -31.66 -11.16
N VAL A 773 10.47 -32.41 -11.25
CA VAL A 773 9.29 -32.18 -10.41
C VAL A 773 9.49 -32.77 -9.01
N HIS A 774 8.79 -32.20 -8.04
CA HIS A 774 8.82 -32.64 -6.65
C HIS A 774 8.47 -34.13 -6.52
N SER A 775 9.13 -34.86 -5.61
CA SER A 775 8.97 -36.31 -5.44
C SER A 775 7.51 -36.75 -5.23
N THR A 776 6.74 -35.96 -4.50
CA THR A 776 5.30 -36.21 -4.30
C THR A 776 4.49 -36.05 -5.59
N LEU A 777 4.87 -35.11 -6.46
CA LEU A 777 4.23 -34.95 -7.77
C LEU A 777 4.52 -36.16 -8.65
N ARG A 778 5.75 -36.68 -8.64
CA ARG A 778 6.13 -37.93 -9.33
C ARG A 778 5.31 -39.12 -8.86
N ARG A 779 5.05 -39.22 -7.55
CA ARG A 779 4.18 -40.28 -6.99
C ARG A 779 2.72 -40.15 -7.45
N ILE A 780 2.25 -38.93 -7.69
CA ILE A 780 0.91 -38.68 -8.24
C ILE A 780 0.89 -38.99 -9.74
N SER A 781 1.93 -38.66 -10.50
CA SER A 781 1.98 -38.97 -11.93
C SER A 781 2.23 -40.45 -12.23
N SER A 782 2.86 -41.20 -11.32
CA SER A 782 3.18 -42.63 -11.50
C SER A 782 1.99 -43.58 -11.32
N ILE A 783 0.85 -43.08 -10.83
CA ILE A 783 -0.39 -43.86 -10.71
C ILE A 783 -1.32 -43.68 -11.91
N CYS A 784 -0.89 -42.88 -12.89
CA CYS A 784 -1.34 -42.93 -14.28
C CYS A 784 -0.22 -43.57 -15.12
#